data_AF-A0A2V0NMK5-F1
#
_entry.id   AF-A0A2V0NMK5-F1
#
_cell.length_a   1.000
_cell.length_b   1.000
_cell.length_c   1.000
_cell.angle_alpha   90.00
_cell.angle_beta   90.00
_cell.angle_gamma   90.00
#
_symmetry.space_group_name_H-M   'P 1'
#
loop_
_entity.id
_entity.type
_entity.pdbx_description
1 polymer ?
#
loop_
_entity_poly.entity_id
_entity_poly.type
_entity_poly.pdbx_seq_one_letter_code
_entity_poly.pdbx_strand_id
1 'polypeptide(L)'
;MGGRMALLALLSVAFFAHAHAAADPAGGPAALAGAAPTVFLPRTELDLKSGTATLPLCRGRLRGSPDTTVLYIVTDASTPATAKAWGANLAEPLAAAAGSGAVQRTVEPAGGALCSGGQGFAAELEFPATVDFEAGKRSVTPGPTFFPPSNFTLGSKAAPGYSPLAAAGGAVINAPHVGLLKGGKLMGQAGRVVKFAPDYSRVMLMTTRGYAQGREIVYISTDASDPLAATLENVPLAPATGGTPAGALIDLVAFTNGATGPANPQRQGLASAIKDGLPPLNIAANFPGQPGYTPMWAVELAKWTTPQPGPRQTSVSAVRQLASKGEVASFDPAAPATNPPLARSGIVVNCPILAILPVPEEAPLLFLPQSEVDLAAGTVMLPLCRGRLRGSPDTTVLYIVTDASTPATAKAWGANLAEPLAAAAGSGAVQRTVEPAGGALCSGGQGFAAELEFPATVDFEAGKRSVTPGPTFFPPSNFTLGSKAAPGYSPLAAAGGAVINAPHVGLLKGGKLMGQAGRVVKFAPDYSRVMLMTTRGYAQGREIVYISTDASDPLAATLENVPLAPATGGTPAGALIDLVAFTNGATGPANPQRQGLASAIKDGLPPLNIAANFPGQPGYTPMWAVELAKWTTPQPGPRQTSVSAVRQLASKGEVASFDPAAPATNPPLARSGIVVNCPILALLESDAADKRAAPGPVGAPSSACTPSPLGYDCMAPLPDGGPTLHWTVGPAGSKPPPNACTGAAASPAAPAGPAGGAGVVHFAVQADAPGYVALSFPEAPGRMFPATAVIGRPGEARPVAAYALKGYGVDPANAVNGFISNAGVTASPGGGERILCFTAPAASGPARRRRLQQAGGAAPIDVARLLNVNWAQGSGSALAVHVAKGSAAVSLQGGGPAAGGGGGGVPSARAAAARYAHGALMLSSFLLLMPAAALAARHKWLSGGGGPAGRVRAGWFAAHRGMQVLALLLAAAGFVLIFAVLGWLPGGAAREVFDAHRALGIATVALALCQGALGAARPHLGAALRPRWFGAHSKLGWFVVLLGTVTAYLGIGTLSTLGATREALSAWLGPALASTAALLLAGGALEARRAALVRGGQYNPVTHELLAGTGAQAAAKA
;
A
#
# COMPACT_ATOMS: atom_id res chain seq x y z
N MET A 1 49.70 -28.28 25.08
CA MET A 1 49.03 -26.95 25.06
C MET A 1 47.59 -26.95 24.49
N GLY A 2 46.93 -28.11 24.29
CA GLY A 2 45.65 -28.19 23.57
C GLY A 2 44.36 -28.23 24.41
N GLY A 3 44.43 -27.98 25.73
CA GLY A 3 43.30 -28.19 26.65
C GLY A 3 42.55 -26.95 27.13
N ARG A 4 42.98 -25.73 26.77
CA ARG A 4 42.42 -24.47 27.35
C ARG A 4 41.62 -23.58 26.42
N MET A 5 41.45 -23.93 25.13
CA MET A 5 40.63 -23.13 24.19
C MET A 5 39.18 -23.63 24.01
N ALA A 6 38.81 -24.80 24.54
CA ALA A 6 37.45 -25.32 24.41
C ALA A 6 36.48 -24.74 25.46
N LEU A 7 36.97 -24.11 26.53
CA LEU A 7 36.16 -23.65 27.66
C LEU A 7 35.64 -22.20 27.52
N LEU A 8 36.17 -21.39 26.59
CA LEU A 8 35.70 -20.02 26.37
C LEU A 8 34.55 -19.89 25.36
N ALA A 9 34.24 -20.93 24.58
CA ALA A 9 33.15 -20.88 23.59
C ALA A 9 31.75 -21.19 24.18
N LEU A 10 31.68 -21.76 25.39
CA LEU A 10 30.44 -22.21 26.03
C LEU A 10 29.74 -21.13 26.89
N LEU A 11 30.41 -20.00 27.19
CA LEU A 11 29.87 -18.94 28.05
C LEU A 11 29.09 -17.85 27.31
N SER A 12 28.97 -17.90 25.99
CA SER A 12 28.26 -16.86 25.20
C SER A 12 26.81 -17.23 24.82
N VAL A 13 26.36 -18.45 25.13
CA VAL A 13 25.04 -18.98 24.70
C VAL A 13 24.01 -18.97 25.84
N ALA A 14 24.41 -18.57 27.06
CA ALA A 14 23.58 -18.70 28.26
C ALA A 14 22.61 -17.53 28.54
N PHE A 15 22.46 -16.52 27.67
CA PHE A 15 21.57 -15.38 27.95
C PHE A 15 20.26 -15.29 27.17
N PHE A 16 19.94 -16.21 26.27
CA PHE A 16 18.62 -16.23 25.61
C PHE A 16 18.14 -17.65 25.31
N ALA A 17 17.86 -18.42 26.35
CA ALA A 17 17.10 -19.66 26.24
C ALA A 17 16.17 -19.80 27.46
N HIS A 18 15.02 -19.15 27.40
CA HIS A 18 13.79 -19.63 28.04
C HIS A 18 12.71 -19.62 26.95
N ALA A 19 12.69 -20.71 26.18
CA ALA A 19 11.55 -21.06 25.34
C ALA A 19 10.77 -22.14 26.09
N HIS A 20 9.53 -21.84 26.47
CA HIS A 20 8.51 -22.88 26.60
C HIS A 20 7.84 -23.02 25.25
N ALA A 21 7.86 -24.26 24.75
CA ALA A 21 7.27 -24.68 23.51
C ALA A 21 5.74 -24.76 23.64
N ALA A 22 5.05 -24.24 22.63
CA ALA A 22 3.77 -24.76 22.18
C ALA A 22 3.75 -24.63 20.66
N ALA A 23 3.50 -25.75 19.98
CA ALA A 23 3.37 -25.80 18.53
C ALA A 23 2.03 -25.17 18.11
N ASP A 24 2.06 -24.22 17.18
CA ASP A 24 0.86 -23.64 16.56
C ASP A 24 0.88 -23.86 15.04
N PRO A 25 -0.30 -24.13 14.43
CA PRO A 25 -0.40 -24.52 13.03
C PRO A 25 -0.24 -23.32 12.09
N ALA A 26 0.58 -23.51 11.06
CA ALA A 26 0.89 -22.53 10.03
C ALA A 26 -0.26 -22.32 9.03
N GLY A 27 -0.49 -21.06 8.63
CA GLY A 27 -1.21 -20.71 7.41
C GLY A 27 -2.16 -19.51 7.51
N GLY A 28 -1.64 -18.29 7.69
CA GLY A 28 -2.39 -17.04 7.52
C GLY A 28 -1.69 -16.11 6.51
N PRO A 29 -2.43 -15.31 5.72
CA PRO A 29 -1.85 -14.38 4.77
C PRO A 29 -1.02 -13.30 5.48
N ALA A 30 -0.02 -12.79 4.77
CA ALA A 30 0.97 -11.81 5.22
C ALA A 30 0.34 -10.68 6.05
N ALA A 31 0.93 -10.40 7.22
CA ALA A 31 0.48 -9.36 8.12
C ALA A 31 0.62 -7.96 7.48
N LEU A 32 -0.52 -7.28 7.39
CA LEU A 32 -0.74 -5.91 6.96
C LEU A 32 0.12 -4.94 7.79
N ALA A 33 1.05 -4.24 7.14
CA ALA A 33 1.68 -3.03 7.67
C ALA A 33 1.21 -1.84 6.81
N GLY A 34 0.02 -1.33 7.11
CA GLY A 34 -0.58 -0.18 6.43
C GLY A 34 -2.04 -0.01 6.83
N ALA A 35 -2.33 1.02 7.63
CA ALA A 35 -3.62 1.34 8.26
C ALA A 35 -4.13 0.34 9.33
N ALA A 36 -4.82 0.88 10.36
CA ALA A 36 -5.45 0.10 11.41
C ALA A 36 -6.85 -0.37 10.97
N PRO A 37 -7.31 -1.57 11.38
CA PRO A 37 -8.68 -2.01 11.12
C PRO A 37 -9.70 -1.06 11.75
N THR A 38 -10.80 -0.81 11.04
CA THR A 38 -11.96 -0.12 11.61
C THR A 38 -12.75 -1.13 12.41
N VAL A 39 -12.68 -1.02 13.74
CA VAL A 39 -13.40 -1.87 14.69
C VAL A 39 -14.75 -1.24 14.99
N PHE A 40 -15.84 -1.98 14.78
CA PHE A 40 -17.21 -1.47 14.94
C PHE A 40 -17.71 -1.57 16.37
N LEU A 41 -17.36 -2.64 17.09
CA LEU A 41 -17.79 -2.88 18.45
C LEU A 41 -16.89 -2.16 19.47
N PRO A 42 -17.41 -1.15 20.20
CA PRO A 42 -16.66 -0.47 21.25
C PRO A 42 -16.14 -1.44 22.31
N ARG A 43 -14.92 -1.21 22.81
CA ARG A 43 -14.27 -2.04 23.87
C ARG A 43 -13.96 -3.49 23.47
N THR A 44 -13.96 -3.79 22.17
CA THR A 44 -13.42 -5.04 21.63
C THR A 44 -11.91 -4.91 21.43
N GLU A 45 -11.15 -5.87 21.95
CA GLU A 45 -9.73 -6.00 21.64
C GLU A 45 -9.57 -7.08 20.57
N LEU A 46 -9.15 -6.67 19.37
CA LEU A 46 -9.00 -7.56 18.23
C LEU A 46 -7.53 -7.93 18.03
N ASP A 47 -7.22 -9.22 18.07
CA ASP A 47 -5.91 -9.76 17.69
C ASP A 47 -6.04 -10.52 16.36
N LEU A 48 -5.62 -9.84 15.29
CA LEU A 48 -5.65 -10.38 13.93
C LEU A 48 -4.61 -11.48 13.68
N LYS A 49 -3.58 -11.58 14.53
CA LYS A 49 -2.52 -12.59 14.40
C LYS A 49 -2.96 -13.92 14.99
N SER A 50 -3.52 -13.88 16.19
CA SER A 50 -4.08 -15.08 16.84
C SER A 50 -5.47 -15.44 16.29
N GLY A 51 -6.12 -14.52 15.56
CA GLY A 51 -7.48 -14.71 15.08
C GLY A 51 -8.51 -14.70 16.20
N THR A 52 -8.29 -13.88 17.24
CA THR A 52 -9.17 -13.81 18.42
C THR A 52 -9.67 -12.41 18.70
N ALA A 53 -10.84 -12.29 19.33
CA ALA A 53 -11.37 -11.04 19.84
C ALA A 53 -11.78 -11.16 21.31
N THR A 54 -11.44 -10.17 22.12
CA THR A 54 -11.81 -10.11 23.54
C THR A 54 -12.92 -9.08 23.77
N LEU A 55 -14.09 -9.57 24.14
CA LEU A 55 -15.31 -8.77 24.34
C LEU A 55 -15.66 -8.66 25.83
N PRO A 56 -16.34 -7.58 26.25
CA PRO A 56 -16.92 -7.50 27.59
C PRO A 56 -18.02 -8.55 27.75
N LEU A 57 -18.06 -9.18 28.93
CA LEU A 57 -19.08 -10.17 29.27
C LEU A 57 -20.20 -9.54 30.09
N CYS A 58 -21.40 -10.07 29.92
CA CYS A 58 -22.60 -9.72 30.66
C CYS A 58 -23.07 -10.95 31.47
N ARG A 59 -23.73 -10.69 32.61
CA ARG A 59 -24.30 -11.75 33.46
C ARG A 59 -25.82 -11.70 33.42
N GLY A 60 -26.43 -12.87 33.39
CA GLY A 60 -27.87 -13.06 33.42
C GLY A 60 -28.25 -14.21 34.34
N ARG A 61 -29.53 -14.32 34.64
CA ARG A 61 -30.13 -15.44 35.40
C ARG A 61 -30.96 -16.31 34.49
N LEU A 62 -30.98 -17.61 34.77
CA LEU A 62 -31.91 -18.51 34.12
C LEU A 62 -33.20 -18.62 34.94
N ARG A 63 -34.35 -18.35 34.30
CA ARG A 63 -35.66 -18.43 34.94
C ARG A 63 -35.90 -19.81 35.54
N GLY A 64 -36.34 -19.86 36.79
CA GLY A 64 -36.60 -21.10 37.52
C GLY A 64 -35.34 -21.88 37.93
N SER A 65 -34.14 -21.32 37.74
CA SER A 65 -32.87 -21.92 38.17
C SER A 65 -31.98 -20.87 38.85
N PRO A 66 -32.27 -20.53 40.12
CA PRO A 66 -31.63 -19.39 40.82
C PRO A 66 -30.11 -19.53 40.99
N ASP A 67 -29.58 -20.76 40.99
CA ASP A 67 -28.14 -21.02 41.11
C ASP A 67 -27.41 -21.00 39.77
N THR A 68 -28.11 -20.77 38.65
CA THR A 68 -27.55 -20.79 37.29
C THR A 68 -27.37 -19.39 36.74
N THR A 69 -26.12 -19.00 36.47
CA THR A 69 -25.75 -17.74 35.82
C THR A 69 -25.49 -17.97 34.34
N VAL A 70 -26.15 -17.17 33.50
CA VAL A 70 -25.90 -17.10 32.06
C VAL A 70 -24.79 -16.09 31.79
N LEU A 71 -23.75 -16.53 31.06
CA LEU A 71 -22.71 -15.65 30.54
C LEU A 71 -23.04 -15.36 29.07
N TYR A 72 -23.25 -14.10 28.72
CA TYR A 72 -23.59 -13.68 27.36
C TYR A 72 -22.81 -12.43 26.96
N ILE A 73 -22.76 -12.16 25.66
CA ILE A 73 -22.21 -10.93 25.08
C ILE A 73 -23.34 -10.16 24.42
N VAL A 74 -23.18 -8.85 24.24
CA VAL A 74 -24.10 -8.03 23.44
C VAL A 74 -23.33 -7.44 22.27
N THR A 75 -23.79 -7.68 21.05
CA THR A 75 -23.06 -7.27 19.84
C THR A 75 -23.84 -6.26 18.98
N ASP A 76 -25.16 -6.33 18.95
CA ASP A 76 -25.99 -5.49 18.07
C ASP A 76 -27.31 -5.13 18.78
N ALA A 77 -27.88 -3.98 18.45
CA ALA A 77 -29.18 -3.54 18.96
C ALA A 77 -30.01 -2.82 17.88
N SER A 78 -31.32 -2.96 17.95
CA SER A 78 -32.25 -2.44 16.94
C SER A 78 -32.52 -0.94 17.03
N THR A 79 -32.09 -0.26 18.10
CA THR A 79 -32.28 1.18 18.29
C THR A 79 -30.96 1.89 18.57
N PRO A 80 -30.79 3.15 18.13
CA PRO A 80 -29.58 3.92 18.41
C PRO A 80 -29.33 4.13 19.91
N ALA A 81 -30.41 4.32 20.68
CA ALA A 81 -30.33 4.56 22.12
C ALA A 81 -29.74 3.34 22.86
N THR A 82 -30.28 2.14 22.59
CA THR A 82 -29.81 0.89 23.21
C THR A 82 -28.42 0.52 22.70
N ALA A 83 -28.16 0.67 21.39
CA ALA A 83 -26.83 0.41 20.81
C ALA A 83 -25.75 1.25 21.49
N LYS A 84 -25.98 2.56 21.65
CA LYS A 84 -25.06 3.47 22.34
C LYS A 84 -24.91 3.12 23.82
N ALA A 85 -26.02 2.87 24.51
CA ALA A 85 -26.00 2.60 25.95
C ALA A 85 -25.24 1.32 26.29
N TRP A 86 -25.30 0.30 25.42
CA TRP A 86 -24.77 -1.04 25.68
C TRP A 86 -23.44 -1.30 24.94
N GLY A 87 -22.95 -0.33 24.16
CA GLY A 87 -21.72 -0.49 23.38
C GLY A 87 -21.86 -1.55 22.28
N ALA A 88 -23.02 -1.60 21.64
CA ALA A 88 -23.36 -2.53 20.57
C ALA A 88 -23.40 -1.81 19.21
N ASN A 89 -23.30 -2.56 18.12
CA ASN A 89 -23.55 -2.05 16.77
C ASN A 89 -25.04 -1.68 16.61
N LEU A 90 -25.33 -0.66 15.80
CA LEU A 90 -26.70 -0.39 15.37
C LEU A 90 -27.10 -1.36 14.24
N ALA A 91 -28.18 -2.11 14.45
CA ALA A 91 -28.77 -3.04 13.50
C ALA A 91 -30.30 -2.85 13.47
N GLU A 92 -30.73 -1.73 12.88
CA GLU A 92 -32.16 -1.35 12.76
C GLU A 92 -33.08 -2.48 12.24
N PRO A 93 -32.68 -3.33 11.27
CA PRO A 93 -33.52 -4.44 10.80
C PRO A 93 -33.97 -5.40 11.90
N LEU A 94 -33.20 -5.55 13.00
CA LEU A 94 -33.60 -6.40 14.13
C LEU A 94 -34.94 -5.99 14.76
N ALA A 95 -35.38 -4.73 14.59
CA ALA A 95 -36.68 -4.28 15.06
C ALA A 95 -37.83 -5.09 14.44
N ALA A 96 -37.67 -5.58 13.20
CA ALA A 96 -38.67 -6.42 12.54
C ALA A 96 -38.86 -7.80 13.19
N ALA A 97 -37.92 -8.24 14.04
CA ALA A 97 -38.05 -9.47 14.81
C ALA A 97 -38.82 -9.29 16.12
N ALA A 98 -39.16 -8.06 16.52
CA ALA A 98 -39.86 -7.78 17.77
C ALA A 98 -41.19 -8.56 17.85
N GLY A 99 -41.42 -9.25 18.97
CA GLY A 99 -42.62 -10.06 19.19
C GLY A 99 -42.67 -11.39 18.43
N SER A 100 -41.68 -11.71 17.59
CA SER A 100 -41.58 -13.01 16.92
C SER A 100 -41.07 -14.11 17.85
N GLY A 101 -41.27 -15.37 17.46
CA GLY A 101 -40.71 -16.54 18.17
C GLY A 101 -39.18 -16.64 18.11
N ALA A 102 -38.53 -15.82 17.29
CA ALA A 102 -37.07 -15.72 17.23
C ALA A 102 -36.48 -14.78 18.28
N VAL A 103 -37.28 -14.17 19.15
CA VAL A 103 -36.80 -13.25 20.20
C VAL A 103 -37.20 -13.75 21.59
N GLN A 104 -36.22 -13.93 22.47
CA GLN A 104 -36.47 -14.27 23.87
C GLN A 104 -37.07 -13.09 24.64
N ARG A 105 -38.10 -13.34 25.44
CA ARG A 105 -38.67 -12.34 26.37
C ARG A 105 -37.92 -12.38 27.70
N THR A 106 -37.00 -11.44 27.88
CA THR A 106 -36.23 -11.28 29.12
C THR A 106 -37.01 -10.46 30.15
N VAL A 107 -36.64 -10.59 31.43
CA VAL A 107 -37.09 -9.68 32.49
C VAL A 107 -35.92 -8.76 32.83
N GLU A 108 -36.15 -7.45 32.75
CA GLU A 108 -35.16 -6.43 33.06
C GLU A 108 -35.24 -6.01 34.55
N PRO A 109 -34.11 -5.95 35.26
CA PRO A 109 -34.07 -5.37 36.60
C PRO A 109 -34.13 -3.84 36.55
N ALA A 110 -34.54 -3.21 37.66
CA ALA A 110 -34.61 -1.76 37.77
C ALA A 110 -33.21 -1.11 37.86
N GLY A 111 -32.67 -0.69 36.70
CA GLY A 111 -31.46 0.13 36.58
C GLY A 111 -30.13 -0.61 36.82
N GLY A 112 -29.06 -0.15 36.16
CA GLY A 112 -27.69 -0.66 36.32
C GLY A 112 -27.02 -1.09 35.01
N ALA A 113 -25.68 -1.17 35.01
CA ALA A 113 -24.91 -1.72 33.89
C ALA A 113 -24.99 -3.27 33.88
N LEU A 114 -25.44 -3.83 32.77
CA LEU A 114 -25.61 -5.28 32.56
C LEU A 114 -24.30 -6.02 32.22
N CYS A 115 -23.36 -5.30 31.60
CA CYS A 115 -22.09 -5.83 31.12
C CYS A 115 -20.94 -5.19 31.89
N SER A 116 -19.95 -5.98 32.27
CA SER A 116 -18.93 -5.58 33.26
C SER A 116 -18.21 -4.29 32.86
N GLY A 117 -17.87 -4.08 31.60
CA GLY A 117 -17.30 -2.81 31.10
C GLY A 117 -16.09 -2.25 31.88
N GLY A 118 -15.47 -3.02 32.78
CA GLY A 118 -14.48 -2.56 33.76
C GLY A 118 -15.03 -1.93 35.05
N GLN A 119 -16.35 -1.88 35.26
CA GLN A 119 -17.05 -1.25 36.40
C GLN A 119 -17.84 -2.27 37.27
N GLY A 120 -17.82 -3.57 36.94
CA GLY A 120 -18.56 -4.62 37.65
C GLY A 120 -19.97 -4.87 37.10
N PHE A 121 -20.64 -5.92 37.61
CA PHE A 121 -22.01 -6.28 37.20
C PHE A 121 -23.02 -5.64 38.14
N ALA A 122 -23.79 -4.66 37.67
CA ALA A 122 -24.76 -3.95 38.51
C ALA A 122 -26.21 -4.46 38.31
N ALA A 123 -26.47 -5.16 37.20
CA ALA A 123 -27.78 -5.69 36.84
C ALA A 123 -27.63 -7.01 36.07
N GLU A 124 -28.65 -7.88 36.13
CA GLU A 124 -28.68 -9.18 35.42
C GLU A 124 -30.02 -9.36 34.70
N LEU A 125 -29.99 -9.67 33.39
CA LEU A 125 -31.20 -10.04 32.63
C LEU A 125 -31.64 -11.45 33.03
N GLU A 126 -32.95 -11.67 33.17
CA GLU A 126 -33.50 -13.02 33.36
C GLU A 126 -33.94 -13.63 32.03
N PHE A 127 -33.30 -14.72 31.62
CA PHE A 127 -33.58 -15.43 30.38
C PHE A 127 -34.52 -16.63 30.61
N PRO A 128 -35.49 -16.88 29.71
CA PRO A 128 -36.41 -18.02 29.82
C PRO A 128 -35.77 -19.37 29.43
N ALA A 129 -34.70 -19.35 28.64
CA ALA A 129 -34.03 -20.54 28.13
C ALA A 129 -32.54 -20.27 27.91
N THR A 130 -31.75 -21.33 27.77
CA THR A 130 -30.31 -21.25 27.51
C THR A 130 -29.82 -22.44 26.68
N VAL A 131 -28.52 -22.48 26.43
CA VAL A 131 -27.83 -23.52 25.67
C VAL A 131 -27.31 -24.62 26.59
N ASP A 132 -27.47 -25.87 26.17
CA ASP A 132 -26.73 -26.99 26.71
C ASP A 132 -25.36 -27.07 26.02
N PHE A 133 -24.34 -26.59 26.75
CA PHE A 133 -22.96 -26.56 26.28
C PHE A 133 -22.22 -27.89 26.45
N GLU A 134 -22.76 -28.85 27.22
CA GLU A 134 -22.14 -30.16 27.44
C GLU A 134 -22.57 -31.21 26.41
N ALA A 135 -23.52 -30.87 25.53
CA ALA A 135 -23.98 -31.77 24.48
C ALA A 135 -22.83 -32.12 23.49
N GLY A 136 -22.32 -33.36 23.58
CA GLY A 136 -21.56 -34.03 22.52
C GLY A 136 -20.16 -33.48 22.18
N LYS A 137 -19.34 -34.33 21.56
CA LYS A 137 -18.09 -33.90 20.90
C LYS A 137 -18.38 -33.61 19.44
N ARG A 138 -18.17 -32.35 19.04
CA ARG A 138 -18.26 -31.92 17.64
C ARG A 138 -17.29 -32.71 16.76
N SER A 139 -17.77 -33.23 15.63
CA SER A 139 -16.93 -33.83 14.57
C SER A 139 -17.50 -33.55 13.19
N VAL A 140 -16.62 -33.47 12.19
CA VAL A 140 -16.98 -33.33 10.77
C VAL A 140 -16.07 -34.25 9.98
N THR A 141 -16.65 -35.21 9.27
CA THR A 141 -15.91 -36.11 8.39
C THR A 141 -16.08 -35.63 6.95
N PRO A 142 -14.99 -35.30 6.24
CA PRO A 142 -15.07 -34.87 4.85
C PRO A 142 -15.81 -35.89 3.96
N GLY A 143 -16.63 -35.40 3.03
CA GLY A 143 -17.21 -36.23 1.96
C GLY A 143 -16.26 -36.40 0.76
N PRO A 144 -16.69 -37.10 -0.30
CA PRO A 144 -15.88 -37.31 -1.51
C PRO A 144 -15.41 -36.01 -2.18
N THR A 145 -16.24 -34.97 -2.12
CA THR A 145 -15.95 -33.61 -2.60
C THR A 145 -15.68 -32.63 -1.45
N PHE A 146 -15.35 -33.16 -0.26
CA PHE A 146 -15.21 -32.46 1.02
C PHE A 146 -16.54 -31.91 1.58
N PHE A 147 -17.29 -31.17 0.76
CA PHE A 147 -18.67 -30.75 1.04
C PHE A 147 -19.64 -31.37 0.03
N PRO A 148 -20.81 -31.88 0.46
CA PRO A 148 -21.24 -32.01 1.86
C PRO A 148 -20.37 -33.02 2.62
N PRO A 149 -20.23 -32.90 3.95
CA PRO A 149 -19.53 -33.90 4.74
C PRO A 149 -20.26 -35.25 4.69
N SER A 150 -19.51 -36.35 4.80
CA SER A 150 -20.08 -37.70 4.82
C SER A 150 -20.75 -38.04 6.16
N ASN A 151 -20.27 -37.43 7.24
CA ASN A 151 -20.86 -37.52 8.57
C ASN A 151 -20.49 -36.27 9.38
N PHE A 152 -21.33 -35.92 10.35
CA PHE A 152 -21.04 -34.86 11.31
C PHE A 152 -21.76 -35.12 12.63
N THR A 153 -21.15 -34.70 13.75
CA THR A 153 -21.78 -34.73 15.07
C THR A 153 -21.87 -33.32 15.62
N LEU A 154 -23.06 -32.95 16.08
CA LEU A 154 -23.29 -31.66 16.72
C LEU A 154 -22.49 -31.56 18.03
N GLY A 155 -22.01 -30.36 18.33
CA GLY A 155 -21.59 -29.98 19.68
C GLY A 155 -22.80 -29.49 20.48
N SER A 156 -22.72 -28.26 20.96
CA SER A 156 -23.75 -27.67 21.82
C SER A 156 -25.12 -27.52 21.14
N LYS A 157 -26.19 -27.68 21.91
CA LYS A 157 -27.58 -27.57 21.44
C LYS A 157 -28.39 -26.70 22.38
N ALA A 158 -29.20 -25.82 21.83
CA ALA A 158 -30.06 -24.95 22.63
C ALA A 158 -31.37 -25.63 23.07
N ALA A 159 -31.88 -25.22 24.24
CA ALA A 159 -33.24 -25.57 24.65
C ALA A 159 -34.27 -24.94 23.67
N PRO A 160 -35.46 -25.53 23.47
CA PRO A 160 -36.44 -25.09 22.48
C PRO A 160 -36.86 -23.60 22.53
N GLY A 161 -36.75 -22.94 23.68
CA GLY A 161 -37.11 -21.53 23.86
C GLY A 161 -35.96 -20.53 23.70
N TYR A 162 -34.73 -20.99 23.42
CA TYR A 162 -33.57 -20.12 23.30
C TYR A 162 -33.42 -19.57 21.88
N SER A 163 -33.05 -18.30 21.80
CA SER A 163 -32.60 -17.60 20.59
C SER A 163 -31.49 -16.63 20.98
N PRO A 164 -30.48 -16.37 20.14
CA PRO A 164 -29.53 -15.30 20.43
C PRO A 164 -30.15 -13.91 20.48
N LEU A 165 -31.35 -13.70 19.93
CA LEU A 165 -32.04 -12.41 20.03
C LEU A 165 -32.87 -12.34 21.31
N ALA A 166 -32.83 -11.18 21.97
CA ALA A 166 -33.59 -10.90 23.19
C ALA A 166 -34.30 -9.55 23.10
N ALA A 167 -35.48 -9.45 23.69
CA ALA A 167 -36.15 -8.18 23.92
C ALA A 167 -35.63 -7.60 25.25
N ALA A 168 -34.90 -6.49 25.18
CA ALA A 168 -34.38 -5.77 26.34
C ALA A 168 -34.01 -4.31 26.00
N GLY A 169 -34.04 -3.42 26.99
CA GLY A 169 -33.72 -2.00 26.86
C GLY A 169 -34.62 -1.25 25.88
N GLY A 170 -35.88 -1.67 25.74
CA GLY A 170 -36.82 -1.14 24.74
C GLY A 170 -36.45 -1.46 23.28
N ALA A 171 -35.56 -2.42 23.04
CA ALA A 171 -35.08 -2.82 21.72
C ALA A 171 -35.05 -4.35 21.56
N VAL A 172 -34.80 -4.81 20.33
CA VAL A 172 -34.30 -6.16 20.09
C VAL A 172 -32.77 -6.09 20.07
N ILE A 173 -32.13 -6.88 20.92
CA ILE A 173 -30.67 -6.99 21.01
C ILE A 173 -30.20 -8.36 20.56
N ASN A 174 -28.98 -8.43 20.04
CA ASN A 174 -28.27 -9.68 19.84
C ASN A 174 -27.44 -9.98 21.10
N ALA A 175 -27.87 -10.99 21.85
CA ALA A 175 -27.36 -11.38 23.16
C ALA A 175 -27.01 -12.88 23.25
N PRO A 176 -26.11 -13.41 22.40
CA PRO A 176 -25.81 -14.83 22.38
C PRO A 176 -25.14 -15.31 23.67
N HIS A 177 -25.54 -16.48 24.15
CA HIS A 177 -24.96 -17.09 25.34
C HIS A 177 -23.62 -17.76 24.99
N VAL A 178 -22.59 -17.50 25.78
CA VAL A 178 -21.23 -18.03 25.56
C VAL A 178 -20.77 -18.98 26.66
N GLY A 179 -21.48 -19.06 27.79
CA GLY A 179 -21.22 -20.04 28.83
C GLY A 179 -22.26 -20.04 29.96
N LEU A 180 -22.14 -21.02 30.85
CA LEU A 180 -23.01 -21.18 32.03
C LEU A 180 -22.20 -21.42 33.30
N LEU A 181 -22.56 -20.73 34.38
CA LEU A 181 -22.08 -21.04 35.72
C LEU A 181 -23.22 -21.67 36.55
N LYS A 182 -22.90 -22.64 37.40
CA LYS A 182 -23.81 -23.16 38.43
C LYS A 182 -23.12 -23.11 39.78
N GLY A 183 -23.69 -22.39 40.74
CA GLY A 183 -23.04 -22.13 42.03
C GLY A 183 -21.65 -21.49 41.90
N GLY A 184 -21.46 -20.64 40.88
CA GLY A 184 -20.18 -20.00 40.58
C GLY A 184 -19.16 -20.85 39.81
N LYS A 185 -19.45 -22.14 39.54
CA LYS A 185 -18.57 -23.03 38.77
C LYS A 185 -19.00 -23.08 37.30
N LEU A 186 -18.06 -22.96 36.37
CA LEU A 186 -18.30 -23.12 34.94
C LEU A 186 -18.76 -24.55 34.64
N MET A 187 -19.93 -24.68 34.03
CA MET A 187 -20.52 -25.95 33.57
C MET A 187 -20.19 -26.22 32.10
N GLY A 188 -20.19 -25.19 31.26
CA GLY A 188 -19.82 -25.33 29.86
C GLY A 188 -19.73 -23.98 29.15
N GLN A 189 -19.20 -24.00 27.93
CA GLN A 189 -18.99 -22.82 27.10
C GLN A 189 -19.23 -23.12 25.62
N ALA A 190 -19.51 -22.07 24.84
CA ALA A 190 -19.65 -22.19 23.39
C ALA A 190 -18.32 -22.62 22.75
N GLY A 191 -18.40 -23.39 21.65
CA GLY A 191 -17.21 -23.97 20.99
C GLY A 191 -16.21 -22.94 20.45
N ARG A 192 -16.64 -21.70 20.20
CA ARG A 192 -15.78 -20.58 19.77
C ARG A 192 -15.12 -19.82 20.92
N VAL A 193 -15.43 -20.13 22.18
CA VAL A 193 -14.76 -19.54 23.35
C VAL A 193 -13.37 -20.13 23.52
N VAL A 194 -12.36 -19.26 23.52
CA VAL A 194 -10.98 -19.64 23.82
C VAL A 194 -10.74 -19.65 25.32
N LYS A 195 -11.13 -18.57 26.02
CA LYS A 195 -11.07 -18.49 27.49
C LYS A 195 -11.94 -17.36 28.04
N PHE A 196 -12.30 -17.47 29.31
CA PHE A 196 -12.84 -16.38 30.11
C PHE A 196 -11.73 -15.72 30.94
N ALA A 197 -11.90 -14.43 31.25
CA ALA A 197 -11.13 -13.80 32.33
C ALA A 197 -11.48 -14.50 33.68
N PRO A 198 -10.55 -14.57 34.65
CA PRO A 198 -10.80 -15.28 35.92
C PRO A 198 -12.00 -14.76 36.72
N ASP A 199 -12.32 -13.47 36.58
CA ASP A 199 -13.47 -12.80 37.19
C ASP A 199 -14.75 -12.84 36.33
N TYR A 200 -14.67 -13.49 35.16
CA TYR A 200 -15.70 -13.50 34.12
C TYR A 200 -16.09 -12.10 33.63
N SER A 201 -15.20 -11.11 33.70
CA SER A 201 -15.49 -9.75 33.15
C SER A 201 -15.44 -9.69 31.62
N ARG A 202 -14.68 -10.60 31.00
CA ARG A 202 -14.42 -10.62 29.56
C ARG A 202 -14.34 -12.05 29.03
N VAL A 203 -14.59 -12.20 27.74
CA VAL A 203 -14.46 -13.47 27.01
C VAL A 203 -13.61 -13.27 25.76
N MET A 204 -12.71 -14.20 25.50
CA MET A 204 -11.90 -14.26 24.28
C MET A 204 -12.52 -15.31 23.35
N LEU A 205 -12.90 -14.89 22.15
CA LEU A 205 -13.59 -15.68 21.14
C LEU A 205 -12.72 -15.84 19.88
N MET A 206 -12.83 -16.98 19.21
CA MET A 206 -12.25 -17.17 17.88
C MET A 206 -13.02 -16.35 16.84
N THR A 207 -12.27 -15.68 15.97
CA THR A 207 -12.82 -14.90 14.87
C THR A 207 -12.76 -15.67 13.55
N THR A 208 -13.59 -15.26 12.60
CA THR A 208 -13.63 -15.79 11.24
C THR A 208 -13.38 -14.64 10.26
N ARG A 209 -12.63 -14.92 9.18
CA ARG A 209 -12.42 -13.99 8.07
C ARG A 209 -13.44 -14.23 6.97
N GLY A 210 -13.89 -13.16 6.34
CA GLY A 210 -14.81 -13.19 5.20
C GLY A 210 -14.72 -11.91 4.38
N TYR A 211 -15.71 -11.67 3.51
CA TYR A 211 -15.78 -10.47 2.71
C TYR A 211 -17.15 -9.81 2.81
N ALA A 212 -17.18 -8.48 2.72
CA ALA A 212 -18.41 -7.71 2.50
C ALA A 212 -18.12 -6.54 1.57
N GLN A 213 -18.95 -6.36 0.54
CA GLN A 213 -18.79 -5.31 -0.47
C GLN A 213 -17.36 -5.22 -1.07
N GLY A 214 -16.69 -6.36 -1.27
CA GLY A 214 -15.34 -6.40 -1.82
C GLY A 214 -14.21 -6.27 -0.79
N ARG A 215 -14.52 -5.93 0.46
CA ARG A 215 -13.55 -5.71 1.53
C ARG A 215 -13.45 -6.91 2.47
N GLU A 216 -12.26 -7.20 2.99
CA GLU A 216 -12.09 -8.26 3.98
C GLU A 216 -12.66 -7.81 5.34
N ILE A 217 -13.48 -8.67 5.94
CA ILE A 217 -14.10 -8.45 7.25
C ILE A 217 -13.67 -9.51 8.26
N VAL A 218 -13.73 -9.14 9.52
CA VAL A 218 -13.57 -10.04 10.66
C VAL A 218 -14.87 -10.08 11.45
N TYR A 219 -15.41 -11.28 11.63
CA TYR A 219 -16.67 -11.51 12.33
C TYR A 219 -16.53 -12.67 13.32
N ILE A 220 -17.48 -12.78 14.25
CA ILE A 220 -17.62 -13.95 15.12
C ILE A 220 -18.90 -14.69 14.73
N SER A 221 -18.89 -16.01 14.86
CA SER A 221 -20.08 -16.84 14.70
C SER A 221 -20.54 -17.28 16.09
N THR A 222 -21.83 -17.15 16.40
CA THR A 222 -22.31 -17.48 17.76
C THR A 222 -23.42 -18.52 17.78
N ASP A 223 -24.29 -18.59 16.77
CA ASP A 223 -25.43 -19.52 16.75
C ASP A 223 -25.83 -19.83 15.30
N ALA A 224 -26.47 -20.98 15.07
CA ALA A 224 -27.04 -21.32 13.77
C ALA A 224 -28.37 -22.09 13.90
N SER A 225 -29.27 -21.90 12.93
CA SER A 225 -30.58 -22.57 12.91
C SER A 225 -30.54 -24.02 12.42
N ASP A 226 -29.49 -24.40 11.70
CA ASP A 226 -29.34 -25.69 11.05
C ASP A 226 -28.24 -26.54 11.71
N PRO A 227 -28.45 -27.85 11.93
CA PRO A 227 -27.46 -28.72 12.58
C PRO A 227 -26.12 -28.79 11.86
N LEU A 228 -26.10 -28.82 10.53
CA LEU A 228 -24.85 -28.87 9.76
C LEU A 228 -24.14 -27.52 9.84
N ALA A 229 -24.86 -26.41 9.67
CA ALA A 229 -24.29 -25.07 9.81
C ALA A 229 -23.71 -24.85 11.22
N ALA A 230 -24.45 -25.20 12.27
CA ALA A 230 -24.00 -25.15 13.67
C ALA A 230 -22.72 -25.96 13.87
N THR A 231 -22.67 -27.16 13.28
CA THR A 231 -21.49 -28.01 13.35
C THR A 231 -20.32 -27.39 12.58
N LEU A 232 -20.50 -26.91 11.35
CA LEU A 232 -19.40 -26.31 10.58
C LEU A 232 -18.84 -25.06 11.24
N GLU A 233 -19.71 -24.19 11.75
CA GLU A 233 -19.35 -22.96 12.45
C GLU A 233 -18.85 -23.19 13.88
N ASN A 234 -18.97 -24.41 14.44
CA ASN A 234 -18.62 -24.73 15.84
C ASN A 234 -19.38 -23.86 16.86
N VAL A 235 -20.69 -23.73 16.66
CA VAL A 235 -21.59 -22.92 17.46
C VAL A 235 -22.81 -23.74 17.92
N PRO A 236 -23.51 -23.31 18.99
CA PRO A 236 -24.79 -23.87 19.38
C PRO A 236 -25.80 -23.96 18.23
N LEU A 237 -26.47 -25.11 18.12
CA LEU A 237 -27.70 -25.23 17.34
C LEU A 237 -28.84 -24.52 18.08
N ALA A 238 -29.39 -23.46 17.49
CA ALA A 238 -30.49 -22.66 18.01
C ALA A 238 -31.65 -22.62 16.99
N PRO A 239 -32.56 -23.61 16.99
CA PRO A 239 -33.60 -23.73 15.96
C PRO A 239 -34.52 -22.50 15.84
N ALA A 240 -34.81 -21.81 16.96
CA ALA A 240 -35.65 -20.61 16.97
C ALA A 240 -35.09 -19.46 16.10
N THR A 241 -33.76 -19.43 15.91
CA THR A 241 -33.05 -18.50 15.00
C THR A 241 -33.59 -18.59 13.56
N GLY A 242 -34.02 -19.78 13.12
CA GLY A 242 -34.59 -19.99 11.78
C GLY A 242 -35.95 -19.31 11.59
N GLY A 243 -36.64 -18.97 12.67
CA GLY A 243 -37.91 -18.23 12.65
C GLY A 243 -37.75 -16.71 12.53
N THR A 244 -36.54 -16.20 12.30
CA THR A 244 -36.27 -14.76 12.18
C THR A 244 -36.99 -14.20 10.95
N PRO A 245 -37.84 -13.15 11.08
CA PRO A 245 -38.56 -12.57 9.95
C PRO A 245 -37.64 -12.04 8.86
N ALA A 246 -38.07 -12.11 7.59
CA ALA A 246 -37.25 -11.70 6.45
C ALA A 246 -36.75 -10.25 6.53
N GLY A 247 -37.52 -9.33 7.14
CA GLY A 247 -37.14 -7.94 7.36
C GLY A 247 -36.02 -7.73 8.38
N ALA A 248 -35.66 -8.77 9.17
CA ALA A 248 -34.55 -8.76 10.11
C ALA A 248 -33.31 -9.54 9.60
N LEU A 249 -33.37 -10.08 8.39
CA LEU A 249 -32.32 -10.88 7.75
C LEU A 249 -31.58 -10.11 6.66
N ILE A 250 -30.31 -10.45 6.46
CA ILE A 250 -29.50 -10.00 5.32
C ILE A 250 -28.82 -11.19 4.62
N ASP A 251 -28.56 -11.07 3.32
CA ASP A 251 -27.96 -12.15 2.53
C ASP A 251 -26.50 -12.43 2.92
N LEU A 252 -26.16 -13.72 2.96
CA LEU A 252 -24.81 -14.27 3.02
C LEU A 252 -24.65 -15.30 1.91
N VAL A 253 -23.60 -15.17 1.09
CA VAL A 253 -23.22 -16.22 0.15
C VAL A 253 -22.12 -17.09 0.76
N ALA A 254 -22.37 -18.40 0.79
CA ALA A 254 -21.38 -19.40 1.13
C ALA A 254 -21.21 -20.36 -0.06
N PHE A 255 -20.02 -20.35 -0.68
CA PHE A 255 -19.72 -21.29 -1.76
C PHE A 255 -19.57 -22.71 -1.22
N THR A 256 -20.21 -23.70 -1.83
CA THR A 256 -20.12 -25.11 -1.43
C THR A 256 -18.94 -25.82 -2.09
N ASN A 257 -18.55 -25.40 -3.30
CA ASN A 257 -17.36 -25.83 -4.02
C ASN A 257 -16.47 -24.62 -4.38
N GLY A 258 -15.23 -24.87 -4.79
CA GLY A 258 -14.29 -23.79 -5.09
C GLY A 258 -12.84 -24.25 -5.08
N ALA A 259 -11.92 -23.30 -5.30
CA ALA A 259 -10.51 -23.58 -5.19
C ALA A 259 -10.14 -23.93 -3.73
N THR A 260 -9.20 -24.86 -3.57
CA THR A 260 -8.73 -25.33 -2.25
C THR A 260 -7.21 -25.25 -2.17
N GLY A 261 -6.66 -25.47 -0.98
CA GLY A 261 -5.24 -25.39 -0.68
C GLY A 261 -4.93 -24.17 0.21
N PRO A 262 -4.29 -24.33 1.37
CA PRO A 262 -3.94 -23.23 2.28
C PRO A 262 -3.14 -22.09 1.62
N ALA A 263 -2.27 -22.42 0.65
CA ALA A 263 -1.45 -21.45 -0.08
C ALA A 263 -2.12 -20.90 -1.35
N ASN A 264 -3.34 -21.35 -1.69
CA ASN A 264 -4.02 -20.95 -2.91
C ASN A 264 -4.72 -19.59 -2.70
N PRO A 265 -4.32 -18.53 -3.44
CA PRO A 265 -4.91 -17.20 -3.27
C PRO A 265 -6.38 -17.14 -3.70
N GLN A 266 -6.85 -18.10 -4.50
CA GLN A 266 -8.25 -18.18 -4.94
C GLN A 266 -9.09 -19.07 -4.02
N ARG A 267 -8.53 -19.61 -2.92
CA ARG A 267 -9.24 -20.53 -2.03
C ARG A 267 -10.54 -19.92 -1.49
N GLN A 268 -11.66 -20.64 -1.56
CA GLN A 268 -12.94 -20.18 -1.03
C GLN A 268 -13.93 -21.34 -0.87
N GLY A 269 -14.83 -21.21 0.09
CA GLY A 269 -16.01 -22.07 0.24
C GLY A 269 -15.87 -23.19 1.26
N LEU A 270 -16.99 -23.83 1.55
CA LEU A 270 -17.16 -24.86 2.58
C LEU A 270 -16.31 -26.11 2.32
N ALA A 271 -16.18 -26.55 1.05
CA ALA A 271 -15.27 -27.64 0.70
C ALA A 271 -13.81 -27.30 1.07
N SER A 272 -13.38 -26.05 0.84
CA SER A 272 -12.05 -25.60 1.24
C SER A 272 -11.91 -25.54 2.76
N ALA A 273 -12.94 -25.10 3.49
CA ALA A 273 -12.89 -25.02 4.94
C ALA A 273 -12.74 -26.41 5.58
N ILE A 274 -13.49 -27.40 5.08
CA ILE A 274 -13.42 -28.79 5.53
C ILE A 274 -12.07 -29.42 5.17
N LYS A 275 -11.61 -29.25 3.93
CA LYS A 275 -10.36 -29.87 3.45
C LYS A 275 -9.12 -29.30 4.13
N ASP A 276 -9.05 -27.98 4.20
CA ASP A 276 -7.81 -27.28 4.51
C ASP A 276 -7.78 -26.74 5.95
N GLY A 277 -8.89 -26.84 6.69
CA GLY A 277 -8.97 -26.44 8.11
C GLY A 277 -8.88 -24.92 8.38
N LEU A 278 -9.18 -24.06 7.41
CA LEU A 278 -9.19 -22.58 7.58
C LEU A 278 -10.59 -22.01 7.32
N PRO A 279 -10.84 -20.70 7.56
CA PRO A 279 -12.13 -20.07 7.32
C PRO A 279 -12.68 -20.29 5.89
N PRO A 280 -14.02 -20.36 5.73
CA PRO A 280 -14.67 -20.54 4.43
C PRO A 280 -14.61 -19.29 3.53
N LEU A 281 -14.28 -18.13 4.09
CA LEU A 281 -14.24 -16.83 3.39
C LEU A 281 -15.60 -16.49 2.76
N ASN A 282 -16.67 -16.61 3.57
CA ASN A 282 -18.04 -16.29 3.17
C ASN A 282 -18.20 -14.80 2.83
N ILE A 283 -19.24 -14.48 2.05
CA ILE A 283 -19.47 -13.15 1.52
C ILE A 283 -20.78 -12.59 2.09
N ALA A 284 -20.69 -11.66 3.03
CA ALA A 284 -21.84 -10.94 3.57
C ALA A 284 -22.22 -9.78 2.63
N ALA A 285 -23.50 -9.42 2.59
CA ALA A 285 -23.94 -8.31 1.74
C ALA A 285 -23.42 -6.94 2.24
N ASN A 286 -23.57 -6.64 3.54
CA ASN A 286 -23.20 -5.36 4.15
C ASN A 286 -22.47 -5.54 5.50
N PHE A 287 -22.00 -4.43 6.07
CA PHE A 287 -21.30 -4.35 7.36
C PHE A 287 -21.83 -3.19 8.23
N PRO A 288 -21.52 -3.12 9.54
CA PRO A 288 -22.06 -2.09 10.44
C PRO A 288 -21.85 -0.66 9.92
N GLY A 289 -22.88 0.17 10.04
CA GLY A 289 -22.90 1.53 9.50
C GLY A 289 -23.41 1.64 8.05
N GLN A 290 -23.63 0.52 7.37
CA GLN A 290 -24.29 0.48 6.06
C GLN A 290 -25.81 0.21 6.20
N PRO A 291 -26.64 0.75 5.29
CA PRO A 291 -28.08 0.49 5.29
C PRO A 291 -28.39 -1.01 5.27
N GLY A 292 -29.34 -1.45 6.10
CA GLY A 292 -29.81 -2.83 6.12
C GLY A 292 -28.86 -3.84 6.78
N TYR A 293 -27.74 -3.41 7.38
CA TYR A 293 -26.89 -4.32 8.17
C TYR A 293 -27.65 -4.94 9.35
N THR A 294 -27.43 -6.24 9.55
CA THR A 294 -27.91 -7.04 10.69
C THR A 294 -26.95 -8.22 10.89
N PRO A 295 -26.73 -8.68 12.14
CA PRO A 295 -25.92 -9.87 12.41
C PRO A 295 -26.61 -11.18 11.99
N MET A 296 -27.90 -11.13 11.62
CA MET A 296 -28.70 -12.31 11.25
C MET A 296 -28.61 -12.56 9.75
N TRP A 297 -27.81 -13.54 9.37
CA TRP A 297 -27.47 -13.81 7.98
C TRP A 297 -28.28 -14.98 7.42
N ALA A 298 -29.02 -14.72 6.35
CA ALA A 298 -29.70 -15.74 5.56
C ALA A 298 -28.71 -16.35 4.57
N VAL A 299 -28.42 -17.63 4.73
CA VAL A 299 -27.39 -18.32 3.94
C VAL A 299 -27.94 -18.67 2.56
N GLU A 300 -27.16 -18.36 1.54
CA GLU A 300 -27.30 -18.82 0.17
C GLU A 300 -26.12 -19.73 -0.15
N LEU A 301 -26.42 -21.00 -0.37
CA LEU A 301 -25.42 -21.99 -0.73
C LEU A 301 -25.16 -21.88 -2.24
N ALA A 302 -24.10 -21.19 -2.62
CA ALA A 302 -23.70 -21.02 -4.01
C ALA A 302 -22.78 -22.16 -4.45
N LYS A 303 -22.85 -22.57 -5.72
CA LYS A 303 -21.88 -23.47 -6.32
C LYS A 303 -21.48 -22.98 -7.71
N TRP A 304 -20.20 -23.14 -8.04
CA TRP A 304 -19.73 -23.06 -9.42
C TRP A 304 -20.35 -24.18 -10.24
N THR A 305 -20.90 -23.85 -11.41
CA THR A 305 -21.54 -24.81 -12.31
C THR A 305 -20.54 -25.61 -13.14
N THR A 306 -19.30 -25.11 -13.25
CA THR A 306 -18.19 -25.75 -13.97
C THR A 306 -17.27 -26.55 -13.03
N PRO A 307 -16.63 -27.63 -13.53
CA PRO A 307 -15.65 -28.39 -12.75
C PRO A 307 -14.41 -27.58 -12.35
N GLN A 308 -14.02 -26.59 -13.17
CA GLN A 308 -13.00 -25.62 -12.82
C GLN A 308 -13.68 -24.38 -12.22
N PRO A 309 -13.49 -24.10 -10.91
CA PRO A 309 -14.09 -22.94 -10.28
C PRO A 309 -13.41 -21.65 -10.75
N GLY A 310 -14.20 -20.59 -10.86
CA GLY A 310 -13.70 -19.25 -11.16
C GLY A 310 -12.85 -18.66 -10.01
N PRO A 311 -12.37 -17.41 -10.17
CA PRO A 311 -11.63 -16.72 -9.12
C PRO A 311 -12.50 -16.51 -7.86
N ARG A 312 -11.85 -16.30 -6.72
CA ARG A 312 -12.49 -15.95 -5.45
C ARG A 312 -13.38 -14.72 -5.65
N GLN A 313 -14.59 -14.80 -5.11
CA GLN A 313 -15.54 -13.69 -5.11
C GLN A 313 -15.54 -13.00 -3.74
N THR A 314 -15.75 -11.67 -3.74
CA THR A 314 -15.66 -10.85 -2.53
C THR A 314 -16.88 -9.95 -2.31
N SER A 315 -17.87 -9.97 -3.21
CA SER A 315 -19.13 -9.24 -3.05
C SER A 315 -20.33 -10.06 -3.53
N VAL A 316 -21.47 -9.88 -2.87
CA VAL A 316 -22.72 -10.54 -3.26
C VAL A 316 -23.14 -10.11 -4.67
N SER A 317 -22.95 -8.84 -5.04
CA SER A 317 -23.27 -8.33 -6.38
C SER A 317 -22.50 -9.03 -7.50
N ALA A 318 -21.21 -9.32 -7.31
CA ALA A 318 -20.42 -10.07 -8.27
C ALA A 318 -20.93 -11.52 -8.42
N VAL A 319 -21.28 -12.17 -7.30
CA VAL A 319 -21.89 -13.50 -7.32
C VAL A 319 -23.23 -13.50 -8.07
N ARG A 320 -24.08 -12.49 -7.85
CA ARG A 320 -25.37 -12.36 -8.58
C ARG A 320 -25.16 -12.20 -10.09
N GLN A 321 -24.14 -11.45 -10.51
CA GLN A 321 -23.80 -11.33 -11.93
C GLN A 321 -23.35 -12.68 -12.54
N LEU A 322 -22.54 -13.45 -11.81
CA LEU A 322 -22.15 -14.79 -12.24
C LEU A 322 -23.36 -15.73 -12.29
N ALA A 323 -24.29 -15.61 -11.34
CA ALA A 323 -25.52 -16.37 -11.34
C ALA A 323 -26.42 -16.04 -12.54
N SER A 324 -26.53 -14.76 -12.93
CA SER A 324 -27.28 -14.38 -14.15
C SER A 324 -26.69 -14.92 -15.44
N LYS A 325 -25.40 -15.29 -15.44
CA LYS A 325 -24.70 -15.92 -16.56
C LYS A 325 -24.75 -17.46 -16.52
N GLY A 326 -25.32 -18.05 -15.47
CA GLY A 326 -25.33 -19.49 -15.26
C GLY A 326 -23.98 -20.08 -14.84
N GLU A 327 -23.00 -19.25 -14.46
CA GLU A 327 -21.68 -19.69 -13.97
C GLU A 327 -21.72 -20.10 -12.48
N VAL A 328 -22.68 -19.55 -11.74
CA VAL A 328 -22.98 -19.88 -10.34
C VAL A 328 -24.45 -20.25 -10.21
N ALA A 329 -24.75 -21.25 -9.39
CA ALA A 329 -26.11 -21.71 -9.11
C ALA A 329 -26.30 -21.95 -7.62
N SER A 330 -27.55 -22.15 -7.19
CA SER A 330 -27.81 -22.71 -5.86
C SER A 330 -27.30 -24.15 -5.77
N PHE A 331 -26.80 -24.53 -4.60
CA PHE A 331 -26.50 -25.91 -4.25
C PHE A 331 -27.74 -26.56 -3.63
N ASP A 332 -28.22 -27.63 -4.27
CA ASP A 332 -29.26 -28.51 -3.73
C ASP A 332 -28.62 -29.81 -3.22
N PRO A 333 -28.66 -30.09 -1.90
CA PRO A 333 -28.13 -31.32 -1.35
C PRO A 333 -28.87 -32.58 -1.81
N ALA A 334 -30.15 -32.49 -2.17
CA ALA A 334 -30.95 -33.61 -2.68
C ALA A 334 -30.68 -33.88 -4.17
N ALA A 335 -30.26 -32.87 -4.91
CA ALA A 335 -29.90 -32.97 -6.32
C ALA A 335 -28.60 -32.23 -6.66
N PRO A 336 -27.42 -32.70 -6.20
CA PRO A 336 -26.16 -31.95 -6.32
C PRO A 336 -25.71 -31.66 -7.76
N ALA A 337 -26.28 -32.36 -8.75
CA ALA A 337 -25.99 -32.19 -10.17
C ALA A 337 -26.83 -31.10 -10.87
N THR A 338 -27.91 -30.59 -10.25
CA THR A 338 -28.81 -29.60 -10.88
C THR A 338 -28.33 -28.17 -10.64
N ASN A 339 -28.62 -27.22 -11.52
CA ASN A 339 -28.18 -25.82 -11.37
C ASN A 339 -29.38 -24.86 -11.21
N PRO A 340 -30.13 -24.93 -10.09
CA PRO A 340 -31.24 -24.02 -9.85
C PRO A 340 -30.78 -22.57 -9.64
N PRO A 341 -31.65 -21.57 -9.88
CA PRO A 341 -31.34 -20.17 -9.61
C PRO A 341 -30.86 -19.94 -8.17
N LEU A 342 -29.93 -19.00 -8.00
CA LEU A 342 -29.39 -18.67 -6.68
C LEU A 342 -30.49 -18.16 -5.74
N ALA A 343 -30.66 -18.80 -4.59
CA ALA A 343 -31.73 -18.52 -3.63
C ALA A 343 -31.29 -18.82 -2.18
N ARG A 344 -32.06 -18.30 -1.22
CA ARG A 344 -31.87 -18.58 0.20
C ARG A 344 -32.15 -20.04 0.51
N SER A 345 -31.27 -20.65 1.31
CA SER A 345 -31.34 -22.06 1.72
C SER A 345 -32.31 -22.33 2.88
N GLY A 346 -32.86 -21.29 3.50
CA GLY A 346 -33.63 -21.40 4.75
C GLY A 346 -32.76 -21.50 6.01
N ILE A 347 -31.43 -21.55 5.87
CA ILE A 347 -30.48 -21.55 6.99
C ILE A 347 -30.23 -20.10 7.42
N VAL A 348 -30.25 -19.87 8.74
CA VAL A 348 -29.90 -18.59 9.36
C VAL A 348 -28.71 -18.81 10.31
N VAL A 349 -27.70 -17.95 10.19
CA VAL A 349 -26.55 -17.92 11.10
C VAL A 349 -26.44 -16.55 11.76
N ASN A 350 -26.05 -16.52 13.04
CA ASN A 350 -25.78 -15.30 13.78
C ASN A 350 -24.29 -14.99 13.74
N CYS A 351 -23.91 -13.98 12.96
CA CYS A 351 -22.51 -13.66 12.66
C CYS A 351 -22.20 -12.16 12.78
N PRO A 352 -22.10 -11.60 14.01
CA PRO A 352 -21.75 -10.19 14.20
C PRO A 352 -20.38 -9.81 13.61
N ILE A 353 -20.35 -8.73 12.83
CA ILE A 353 -19.11 -8.20 12.27
C ILE A 353 -18.41 -7.34 13.31
N LEU A 354 -17.16 -7.68 13.61
CA LEU A 354 -16.33 -6.97 14.58
C LEU A 354 -15.54 -5.84 13.94
N ALA A 355 -14.98 -6.08 12.76
CA ALA A 355 -14.11 -5.12 12.08
C ALA A 355 -14.12 -5.31 10.57
N ILE A 356 -13.81 -4.21 9.88
CA ILE A 356 -13.42 -4.24 8.47
C ILE A 356 -11.92 -4.00 8.39
N LEU A 357 -11.22 -4.87 7.69
CA LEU A 357 -9.79 -4.73 7.51
C LEU A 357 -9.51 -3.59 6.52
N PRO A 358 -8.38 -2.88 6.71
CA PRO A 358 -7.91 -2.04 5.63
C PRO A 358 -7.66 -2.97 4.45
N VAL A 359 -8.11 -2.55 3.28
CA VAL A 359 -7.61 -3.16 2.06
C VAL A 359 -6.10 -2.96 2.14
N PRO A 360 -5.26 -4.00 1.92
CA PRO A 360 -3.84 -3.75 1.68
C PRO A 360 -3.77 -2.60 0.66
N GLU A 361 -2.77 -1.73 0.72
CA GLU A 361 -2.57 -0.68 -0.27
C GLU A 361 -2.28 -1.34 -1.64
N GLU A 362 -3.30 -1.97 -2.23
CA GLU A 362 -3.36 -2.52 -3.55
C GLU A 362 -3.72 -1.36 -4.47
N ALA A 363 -3.12 -1.42 -5.65
CA ALA A 363 -3.27 -0.44 -6.70
C ALA A 363 -4.74 -0.08 -6.92
N PRO A 364 -5.04 1.16 -7.34
CA PRO A 364 -6.38 1.53 -7.78
C PRO A 364 -6.91 0.47 -8.77
N LEU A 365 -8.20 0.13 -8.72
CA LEU A 365 -8.78 -0.80 -9.68
C LEU A 365 -8.68 -0.14 -11.07
N LEU A 366 -7.70 -0.56 -11.87
CA LEU A 366 -7.45 -0.05 -13.20
C LEU A 366 -8.37 -0.75 -14.19
N PHE A 367 -9.15 0.02 -14.95
CA PHE A 367 -10.03 -0.49 -15.99
C PHE A 367 -9.34 -0.60 -17.34
N LEU A 368 -8.36 0.28 -17.60
CA LEU A 368 -7.47 0.19 -18.76
C LEU A 368 -6.18 -0.52 -18.37
N PRO A 369 -6.02 -1.82 -18.65
CA PRO A 369 -4.85 -2.59 -18.21
C PRO A 369 -3.53 -2.13 -18.83
N GLN A 370 -3.59 -1.39 -19.94
CA GLN A 370 -2.43 -0.79 -20.61
C GLN A 370 -2.05 0.59 -20.07
N SER A 371 -2.81 1.11 -19.09
CA SER A 371 -2.62 2.43 -18.51
C SER A 371 -1.67 2.38 -17.30
N GLU A 372 -0.78 3.37 -17.21
CA GLU A 372 0.03 3.61 -16.03
C GLU A 372 -0.45 4.91 -15.39
N VAL A 373 -1.27 4.80 -14.35
CA VAL A 373 -1.87 5.95 -13.65
C VAL A 373 -0.95 6.39 -12.50
N ASP A 374 -0.50 7.64 -12.55
CA ASP A 374 0.18 8.32 -11.44
C ASP A 374 -0.81 9.24 -10.73
N LEU A 375 -1.36 8.74 -9.62
CA LEU A 375 -2.35 9.44 -8.80
C LEU A 375 -1.80 10.69 -8.11
N ALA A 376 -0.49 10.76 -7.89
CA ALA A 376 0.17 11.88 -7.23
C ALA A 376 0.45 13.00 -8.23
N ALA A 377 0.92 12.65 -9.44
CA ALA A 377 1.12 13.60 -10.53
C ALA A 377 -0.19 14.01 -11.21
N GLY A 378 -1.28 13.25 -11.02
CA GLY A 378 -2.54 13.45 -11.73
C GLY A 378 -2.39 13.20 -13.23
N THR A 379 -1.62 12.18 -13.59
CA THR A 379 -1.32 11.85 -15.00
C THR A 379 -1.51 10.37 -15.29
N VAL A 380 -1.76 10.03 -16.55
CA VAL A 380 -1.78 8.66 -17.05
C VAL A 380 -0.89 8.53 -18.27
N MET A 381 -0.14 7.43 -18.38
CA MET A 381 0.52 7.04 -19.63
C MET A 381 -0.32 6.00 -20.37
N LEU A 382 -0.69 6.28 -21.61
CA LEU A 382 -1.47 5.40 -22.48
C LEU A 382 -0.68 5.01 -23.74
N PRO A 383 -0.91 3.79 -24.29
CA PRO A 383 -0.39 3.43 -25.60
C PRO A 383 -1.00 4.31 -26.68
N LEU A 384 -0.18 4.71 -27.64
CA LEU A 384 -0.61 5.51 -28.78
C LEU A 384 -0.87 4.62 -30.00
N CYS A 385 -1.82 5.04 -30.81
CA CYS A 385 -2.17 4.44 -32.10
C CYS A 385 -1.89 5.46 -33.21
N ARG A 386 -1.56 4.97 -34.41
CA ARG A 386 -1.31 5.82 -35.59
C ARG A 386 -2.39 5.63 -36.63
N GLY A 387 -2.81 6.72 -37.23
CA GLY A 387 -3.77 6.76 -38.32
C GLY A 387 -3.34 7.74 -39.40
N ARG A 388 -4.01 7.70 -40.54
CA ARG A 388 -3.84 8.65 -41.66
C ARG A 388 -5.05 9.54 -41.78
N LEU A 389 -4.83 10.78 -42.20
CA LEU A 389 -5.92 11.67 -42.58
C LEU A 389 -6.24 11.50 -44.07
N ARG A 390 -7.51 11.23 -44.40
CA ARG A 390 -7.97 11.07 -45.78
C ARG A 390 -7.67 12.32 -46.60
N GLY A 391 -7.10 12.13 -47.78
CA GLY A 391 -6.71 13.22 -48.68
C GLY A 391 -5.50 14.05 -48.20
N SER A 392 -4.78 13.60 -47.17
CA SER A 392 -3.57 14.25 -46.66
C SER A 392 -2.51 13.19 -46.30
N PRO A 393 -1.84 12.59 -47.31
CA PRO A 393 -0.97 11.43 -47.11
C PRO A 393 0.22 11.70 -46.18
N ASP A 394 0.64 12.95 -46.07
CA ASP A 394 1.78 13.36 -45.23
C ASP A 394 1.39 13.63 -43.76
N THR A 395 0.10 13.51 -43.43
CA THR A 395 -0.46 13.83 -42.12
C THR A 395 -0.82 12.55 -41.36
N THR A 396 -0.11 12.31 -40.24
CA THR A 396 -0.39 11.22 -39.31
C THR A 396 -1.26 11.72 -38.16
N VAL A 397 -2.35 11.00 -37.89
CA VAL A 397 -3.20 11.17 -36.73
C VAL A 397 -2.65 10.34 -35.58
N LEU A 398 -2.41 10.96 -34.43
CA LEU A 398 -2.09 10.29 -33.19
C LEU A 398 -3.36 10.20 -32.35
N TYR A 399 -3.81 8.99 -32.03
CA TYR A 399 -5.03 8.75 -31.26
C TYR A 399 -4.81 7.67 -30.20
N ILE A 400 -5.71 7.58 -29.24
CA ILE A 400 -5.76 6.52 -28.23
C ILE A 400 -7.04 5.73 -28.40
N VAL A 401 -7.07 4.47 -27.96
CA VAL A 401 -8.32 3.69 -27.87
C VAL A 401 -8.59 3.41 -26.40
N THR A 402 -9.79 3.78 -25.92
CA THR A 402 -10.15 3.60 -24.51
C THR A 402 -11.34 2.68 -24.28
N ASP A 403 -12.30 2.63 -25.20
CA ASP A 403 -13.53 1.86 -25.02
C ASP A 403 -13.97 1.26 -26.36
N ALA A 404 -14.65 0.11 -26.32
CA ALA A 404 -15.21 -0.54 -27.50
C ALA A 404 -16.58 -1.16 -27.21
N SER A 405 -17.46 -1.17 -28.21
CA SER A 405 -18.85 -1.63 -28.07
C SER A 405 -19.03 -3.14 -28.02
N THR A 406 -17.99 -3.93 -28.34
CA THR A 406 -18.07 -5.40 -28.34
C THR A 406 -16.99 -6.00 -27.44
N PRO A 407 -17.25 -7.13 -26.77
CA PRO A 407 -16.25 -7.82 -25.95
C PRO A 407 -15.01 -8.25 -26.74
N ALA A 408 -15.21 -8.67 -28.00
CA ALA A 408 -14.13 -9.13 -28.87
C ALA A 408 -13.14 -8.01 -29.18
N THR A 409 -13.63 -6.84 -29.60
CA THR A 409 -12.79 -5.67 -29.92
C THR A 409 -12.18 -5.07 -28.66
N ALA A 410 -12.94 -4.96 -27.56
CA ALA A 410 -12.46 -4.48 -26.27
C ALA A 410 -11.26 -5.31 -25.78
N LYS A 411 -11.39 -6.64 -25.81
CA LYS A 411 -10.31 -7.56 -25.43
C LYS A 411 -9.12 -7.47 -26.39
N ALA A 412 -9.37 -7.47 -27.70
CA ALA A 412 -8.32 -7.47 -28.70
C ALA A 412 -7.44 -6.21 -28.61
N TRP A 413 -8.04 -5.06 -28.27
CA TRP A 413 -7.36 -3.76 -28.31
C TRP A 413 -7.03 -3.21 -26.91
N GLY A 414 -7.30 -3.98 -25.86
CA GLY A 414 -7.02 -3.57 -24.48
C GLY A 414 -7.85 -2.39 -23.99
N ALA A 415 -9.07 -2.25 -24.52
CA ALA A 415 -10.02 -1.19 -24.22
C ALA A 415 -11.09 -1.66 -23.23
N ASN A 416 -11.77 -0.72 -22.57
CA ASN A 416 -12.94 -0.99 -21.75
C ASN A 416 -14.11 -1.50 -22.61
N LEU A 417 -14.92 -2.41 -22.06
CA LEU A 417 -16.19 -2.77 -22.68
C LEU A 417 -17.23 -1.68 -22.39
N ALA A 418 -17.79 -1.09 -23.45
CA ALA A 418 -18.84 -0.08 -23.41
C ALA A 418 -19.95 -0.44 -24.42
N GLU A 419 -20.72 -1.49 -24.12
CA GLU A 419 -21.80 -2.00 -24.98
C GLU A 419 -22.78 -0.93 -25.50
N PRO A 420 -23.17 0.11 -24.71
CA PRO A 420 -24.04 1.18 -25.19
C PRO A 420 -23.53 1.91 -26.44
N LEU A 421 -22.21 1.96 -26.68
CA LEU A 421 -21.65 2.57 -27.89
C LEU A 421 -22.16 1.93 -29.19
N ALA A 422 -22.62 0.67 -29.13
CA ALA A 422 -23.23 0.00 -30.29
C ALA A 422 -24.45 0.77 -30.83
N ALA A 423 -25.20 1.47 -29.97
CA ALA A 423 -26.34 2.28 -30.38
C ALA A 423 -25.95 3.52 -31.22
N ALA A 424 -24.68 3.92 -31.21
CA ALA A 424 -24.18 5.01 -32.05
C ALA A 424 -23.80 4.54 -33.47
N ALA A 425 -23.78 3.24 -33.75
CA ALA A 425 -23.40 2.71 -35.05
C ALA A 425 -24.23 3.32 -36.20
N GLY A 426 -23.56 3.79 -37.25
CA GLY A 426 -24.21 4.42 -38.40
C GLY A 426 -24.71 5.86 -38.17
N SER A 427 -24.63 6.39 -36.95
CA SER A 427 -24.99 7.79 -36.66
C SER A 427 -23.92 8.78 -37.15
N GLY A 428 -24.30 10.06 -37.27
CA GLY A 428 -23.36 11.15 -37.57
C GLY A 428 -22.32 11.42 -36.48
N ALA A 429 -22.48 10.82 -35.30
CA ALA A 429 -21.52 10.89 -34.21
C ALA A 429 -20.41 9.84 -34.32
N VAL A 430 -20.35 9.02 -35.39
CA VAL A 430 -19.31 8.00 -35.58
C VAL A 430 -18.57 8.24 -36.90
N GLN A 431 -17.25 8.38 -36.83
CA GLN A 431 -16.39 8.48 -38.00
C GLN A 431 -16.33 7.15 -38.76
N ARG A 432 -16.56 7.18 -40.08
CA ARG A 432 -16.36 6.01 -40.95
C ARG A 432 -14.90 5.90 -41.37
N THR A 433 -14.15 5.09 -40.63
CA THR A 433 -12.74 4.82 -40.93
C THR A 433 -12.59 3.76 -42.02
N VAL A 434 -11.42 3.72 -42.66
CA VAL A 434 -11.03 2.61 -43.54
C VAL A 434 -9.98 1.78 -42.81
N GLU A 435 -10.26 0.49 -42.65
CA GLU A 435 -9.35 -0.47 -42.02
C GLU A 435 -8.41 -1.09 -43.07
N PRO A 436 -7.08 -1.09 -42.84
CA PRO A 436 -6.16 -1.87 -43.64
C PRO A 436 -6.25 -3.37 -43.29
N ALA A 437 -5.84 -4.23 -44.22
CA ALA A 437 -5.86 -5.68 -44.03
C ALA A 437 -4.81 -6.14 -43.00
N GLY A 438 -5.24 -6.35 -41.74
CA GLY A 438 -4.49 -7.03 -40.68
C GLY A 438 -3.36 -6.22 -40.02
N GLY A 439 -3.19 -6.40 -38.70
CA GLY A 439 -2.08 -5.82 -37.92
C GLY A 439 -2.52 -5.14 -36.61
N ALA A 440 -1.58 -4.95 -35.68
CA ALA A 440 -1.80 -4.14 -34.48
C ALA A 440 -1.82 -2.64 -34.80
N LEU A 441 -2.92 -1.96 -34.45
CA LEU A 441 -3.13 -0.52 -34.68
C LEU A 441 -2.39 0.37 -33.67
N CYS A 442 -2.21 -0.13 -32.45
CA CYS A 442 -1.62 0.59 -31.34
C CYS A 442 -0.29 -0.06 -30.97
N SER A 443 0.70 0.76 -30.61
CA SER A 443 2.09 0.32 -30.50
C SER A 443 2.27 -0.84 -29.54
N GLY A 444 1.62 -0.85 -28.36
CA GLY A 444 1.75 -1.92 -27.36
C GLY A 444 3.20 -2.29 -26.98
N GLY A 445 4.20 -1.48 -27.33
CA GLY A 445 5.63 -1.83 -27.28
C GLY A 445 6.15 -2.74 -28.41
N GLN A 446 5.31 -3.15 -29.37
CA GLN A 446 5.62 -4.04 -30.50
C GLN A 446 5.69 -3.31 -31.87
N GLY A 447 5.43 -1.99 -31.91
CA GLY A 447 5.45 -1.18 -33.14
C GLY A 447 4.07 -1.01 -33.79
N PHE A 448 3.98 -0.17 -34.83
CA PHE A 448 2.73 0.09 -35.56
C PHE A 448 2.67 -0.79 -36.81
N ALA A 449 1.74 -1.74 -36.86
CA ALA A 449 1.60 -2.67 -37.99
C ALA A 449 0.47 -2.29 -38.95
N ALA A 450 -0.50 -1.49 -38.49
CA ALA A 450 -1.64 -1.03 -39.26
C ALA A 450 -2.03 0.41 -38.87
N GLU A 451 -2.62 1.17 -39.80
CA GLU A 451 -3.06 2.56 -39.58
C GLU A 451 -4.50 2.75 -40.06
N LEU A 452 -5.40 3.24 -39.19
CA LEU A 452 -6.77 3.61 -39.58
C LEU A 452 -6.75 4.89 -40.41
N GLU A 453 -7.55 4.94 -41.47
CA GLU A 453 -7.75 6.17 -42.24
C GLU A 453 -8.99 6.94 -41.75
N PHE A 454 -8.78 8.12 -41.19
CA PHE A 454 -9.83 8.99 -40.65
C PHE A 454 -10.29 10.03 -41.69
N PRO A 455 -11.60 10.31 -41.80
CA PRO A 455 -12.13 11.32 -42.72
C PRO A 455 -11.93 12.76 -42.24
N ALA A 456 -11.72 12.98 -40.94
CA ALA A 456 -11.58 14.29 -40.33
C ALA A 456 -10.69 14.22 -39.09
N THR A 457 -10.19 15.36 -38.63
CA THR A 457 -9.37 15.47 -37.43
C THR A 457 -9.57 16.81 -36.72
N VAL A 458 -8.84 17.01 -35.63
CA VAL A 458 -8.85 18.21 -34.81
C VAL A 458 -7.82 19.22 -35.29
N ASP A 459 -8.20 20.49 -35.34
CA ASP A 459 -7.26 21.60 -35.39
C ASP A 459 -6.82 21.97 -33.97
N PHE A 460 -5.58 21.60 -33.64
CA PHE A 460 -4.98 21.83 -32.33
C PHE A 460 -4.38 23.23 -32.17
N GLU A 461 -4.30 24.03 -33.24
CA GLU A 461 -3.66 25.35 -33.24
C GLU A 461 -4.64 26.52 -33.00
N ALA A 462 -5.88 26.24 -32.60
CA ALA A 462 -6.99 27.20 -32.60
C ALA A 462 -6.94 28.32 -31.53
N GLY A 463 -5.81 28.52 -30.84
CA GLY A 463 -5.57 29.67 -29.96
C GLY A 463 -5.20 29.32 -28.51
N LYS A 464 -4.87 30.36 -27.73
CA LYS A 464 -4.57 30.21 -26.29
C LYS A 464 -5.86 30.19 -25.49
N ARG A 465 -6.26 29.00 -25.04
CA ARG A 465 -7.37 28.80 -24.09
C ARG A 465 -7.33 29.79 -22.93
N SER A 466 -8.45 30.44 -22.64
CA SER A 466 -8.63 31.28 -21.45
C SER A 466 -10.04 31.16 -20.88
N VAL A 467 -10.18 31.32 -19.57
CA VAL A 467 -11.47 31.39 -18.87
C VAL A 467 -11.39 32.54 -17.87
N THR A 468 -12.32 33.48 -17.98
CA THR A 468 -12.43 34.62 -17.06
C THR A 468 -13.60 34.35 -16.12
N PRO A 469 -13.38 34.28 -14.80
CA PRO A 469 -14.46 34.04 -13.84
C PRO A 469 -15.59 35.08 -13.97
N GLY A 470 -16.84 34.63 -13.82
CA GLY A 470 -17.99 35.52 -13.66
C GLY A 470 -18.18 35.98 -12.21
N PRO A 471 -19.22 36.78 -11.91
CA PRO A 471 -19.51 37.27 -10.56
C PRO A 471 -19.69 36.15 -9.52
N THR A 472 -20.23 35.01 -9.94
CA THR A 472 -20.39 33.78 -9.14
C THR A 472 -19.41 32.69 -9.56
N PHE A 473 -18.32 33.06 -10.23
CA PHE A 473 -17.33 32.20 -10.89
C PHE A 473 -17.88 31.45 -12.11
N PHE A 474 -18.99 30.72 -11.94
CA PHE A 474 -19.76 30.10 -13.02
C PHE A 474 -21.15 30.76 -13.14
N PRO A 475 -21.64 31.05 -14.38
CA PRO A 475 -20.92 30.89 -15.64
C PRO A 475 -19.75 31.90 -15.75
N PRO A 476 -18.69 31.58 -16.50
CA PRO A 476 -17.60 32.53 -16.74
C PRO A 476 -18.11 33.76 -17.51
N SER A 477 -17.52 34.92 -17.24
CA SER A 477 -17.85 36.18 -17.93
C SER A 477 -17.33 36.21 -19.37
N ASN A 478 -16.21 35.52 -19.62
CA ASN A 478 -15.64 35.34 -20.96
C ASN A 478 -14.82 34.05 -21.01
N PHE A 479 -14.71 33.44 -22.18
CA PHE A 479 -13.86 32.29 -22.40
C PHE A 479 -13.40 32.22 -23.85
N THR A 480 -12.21 31.67 -24.09
CA THR A 480 -11.67 31.42 -25.43
C THR A 480 -11.34 29.95 -25.60
N LEU A 481 -11.81 29.38 -26.70
CA LEU A 481 -11.58 27.99 -27.06
C LEU A 481 -10.11 27.73 -27.36
N GLY A 482 -9.59 26.56 -26.98
CA GLY A 482 -8.21 26.15 -27.27
C GLY A 482 -8.05 25.43 -28.61
N SER A 483 -8.84 24.36 -28.82
CA SER A 483 -8.76 23.52 -30.03
C SER A 483 -10.16 23.25 -30.57
N LYS A 484 -10.30 23.14 -31.89
CA LYS A 484 -11.59 22.95 -32.57
C LYS A 484 -11.48 21.85 -33.60
N ALA A 485 -12.45 20.96 -33.62
CA ALA A 485 -12.49 19.89 -34.61
C ALA A 485 -13.12 20.33 -35.93
N ALA A 486 -12.67 19.71 -37.03
CA ALA A 486 -13.35 19.82 -38.31
C ALA A 486 -14.78 19.24 -38.21
N PRO A 487 -15.77 19.72 -39.00
CA PRO A 487 -17.17 19.32 -38.87
C PRO A 487 -17.45 17.81 -38.92
N GLY A 488 -16.61 17.02 -39.60
CA GLY A 488 -16.77 15.57 -39.72
C GLY A 488 -16.07 14.74 -38.63
N TYR A 489 -15.40 15.38 -37.67
CA TYR A 489 -14.69 14.66 -36.60
C TYR A 489 -15.60 14.37 -35.42
N SER A 490 -15.45 13.16 -34.87
CA SER A 490 -16.01 12.72 -33.60
C SER A 490 -14.98 11.81 -32.91
N PRO A 491 -14.89 11.78 -31.58
CA PRO A 491 -14.06 10.79 -30.90
C PRO A 491 -14.48 9.34 -31.16
N LEU A 492 -15.72 9.09 -31.60
CA LEU A 492 -16.15 7.73 -31.92
C LEU A 492 -15.82 7.38 -33.36
N ALA A 493 -15.36 6.15 -33.58
CA ALA A 493 -15.04 5.60 -34.89
C ALA A 493 -15.64 4.21 -35.08
N ALA A 494 -16.01 3.87 -36.31
CA ALA A 494 -16.35 2.51 -36.69
C ALA A 494 -15.06 1.79 -37.10
N ALA A 495 -14.63 0.79 -36.32
CA ALA A 495 -13.50 -0.07 -36.65
C ALA A 495 -13.53 -1.41 -35.87
N GLY A 496 -12.88 -2.45 -36.40
CA GLY A 496 -12.78 -3.78 -35.79
C GLY A 496 -14.13 -4.46 -35.60
N GLY A 497 -15.10 -4.18 -36.48
CA GLY A 497 -16.48 -4.66 -36.34
C GLY A 497 -17.26 -4.05 -35.16
N ALA A 498 -16.77 -2.96 -34.56
CA ALA A 498 -17.36 -2.30 -33.39
C ALA A 498 -17.43 -0.77 -33.58
N VAL A 499 -18.11 -0.10 -32.66
CA VAL A 499 -17.90 1.32 -32.39
C VAL A 499 -16.86 1.43 -31.28
N ILE A 500 -15.78 2.15 -31.56
CA ILE A 500 -14.68 2.39 -30.61
C ILE A 500 -14.65 3.86 -30.20
N ASN A 501 -14.15 4.13 -29.00
CA ASN A 501 -13.73 5.46 -28.60
C ASN A 501 -12.26 5.67 -28.96
N ALA A 502 -12.01 6.52 -29.94
CA ALA A 502 -10.72 6.76 -30.57
C ALA A 502 -10.36 8.27 -30.67
N PRO A 503 -10.31 9.01 -29.55
CA PRO A 503 -10.06 10.45 -29.60
C PRO A 503 -8.65 10.78 -30.10
N HIS A 504 -8.55 11.83 -30.92
CA HIS A 504 -7.28 12.29 -31.46
C HIS A 504 -6.56 13.16 -30.42
N VAL A 505 -5.29 12.86 -30.15
CA VAL A 505 -4.48 13.56 -29.15
C VAL A 505 -3.34 14.38 -29.75
N GLY A 506 -3.02 14.19 -31.04
CA GLY A 506 -2.04 15.01 -31.75
C GLY A 506 -1.97 14.75 -33.25
N LEU A 507 -1.24 15.60 -33.96
CA LEU A 507 -1.02 15.51 -35.40
C LEU A 507 0.46 15.62 -35.75
N LEU A 508 0.95 14.72 -36.61
CA LEU A 508 2.26 14.85 -37.24
C LEU A 508 2.08 15.21 -38.72
N LYS A 509 2.94 16.08 -39.26
CA LYS A 509 3.06 16.32 -40.71
C LYS A 509 4.51 16.15 -41.13
N GLY A 510 4.77 15.21 -42.04
CA GLY A 510 6.14 14.83 -42.41
C GLY A 510 7.00 14.39 -41.21
N GLY A 511 6.38 13.73 -40.21
CA GLY A 511 7.03 13.28 -38.97
C GLY A 511 7.24 14.36 -37.90
N LYS A 512 6.89 15.63 -38.16
CA LYS A 512 6.98 16.72 -37.19
C LYS A 512 5.64 16.96 -36.50
N LEU A 513 5.63 17.08 -35.17
CA LEU A 513 4.44 17.43 -34.41
C LEU A 513 3.95 18.83 -34.81
N MET A 514 2.70 18.90 -35.24
CA MET A 514 2.02 20.13 -35.63
C MET A 514 1.20 20.73 -34.51
N GLY A 515 0.62 19.90 -33.64
CA GLY A 515 -0.16 20.32 -32.50
C GLY A 515 -0.64 19.12 -31.69
N GLN A 516 -1.15 19.37 -30.48
CA GLN A 516 -1.62 18.34 -29.55
C GLN A 516 -2.82 18.82 -28.74
N ALA A 517 -3.61 17.88 -28.22
CA ALA A 517 -4.73 18.21 -27.33
C ALA A 517 -4.24 18.87 -26.04
N GLY A 518 -5.02 19.81 -25.49
CA GLY A 518 -4.64 20.61 -24.31
C GLY A 518 -4.31 19.80 -23.05
N ARG A 519 -4.82 18.57 -22.95
CA ARG A 519 -4.55 17.64 -21.83
C ARG A 519 -3.31 16.76 -22.01
N VAL A 520 -2.64 16.83 -23.15
CA VAL A 520 -1.37 16.12 -23.37
C VAL A 520 -0.26 16.82 -22.61
N VAL A 521 0.39 16.08 -21.71
CA VAL A 521 1.58 16.54 -20.99
C VAL A 521 2.82 16.36 -21.87
N LYS A 522 2.99 15.18 -22.45
CA LYS A 522 4.09 14.86 -23.38
C LYS A 522 3.82 13.57 -24.15
N PHE A 523 4.46 13.44 -25.31
CA PHE A 523 4.61 12.17 -26.02
C PHE A 523 5.94 11.50 -25.66
N ALA A 524 5.99 10.17 -25.73
CA ALA A 524 7.26 9.45 -25.78
C ALA A 524 8.04 9.87 -27.05
N PRO A 525 9.39 9.89 -27.04
CA PRO A 525 10.18 10.35 -28.19
C PRO A 525 9.92 9.62 -29.51
N ASP A 526 9.48 8.37 -29.44
CA ASP A 526 9.12 7.50 -30.57
C ASP A 526 7.62 7.55 -30.93
N TYR A 527 6.85 8.36 -30.20
CA TYR A 527 5.39 8.41 -30.27
C TYR A 527 4.72 7.05 -30.02
N SER A 528 5.31 6.16 -29.21
CA SER A 528 4.67 4.89 -28.81
C SER A 528 3.61 5.07 -27.73
N ARG A 529 3.74 6.12 -26.90
CA ARG A 529 2.88 6.41 -25.75
C ARG A 529 2.64 7.91 -25.59
N VAL A 530 1.56 8.25 -24.89
CA VAL A 530 1.19 9.62 -24.54
C VAL A 530 0.89 9.72 -23.05
N MET A 531 1.40 10.79 -22.42
CA MET A 531 1.07 11.15 -21.05
C MET A 531 -0.03 12.22 -21.07
N LEU A 532 -1.14 11.95 -20.40
CA LEU A 532 -2.33 12.81 -20.33
C LEU A 532 -2.62 13.23 -18.88
N MET A 533 -3.22 14.40 -18.71
CA MET A 533 -3.74 14.84 -17.40
C MET A 533 -5.04 14.11 -17.06
N THR A 534 -5.14 13.61 -15.83
CA THR A 534 -6.34 12.96 -15.29
C THR A 534 -7.19 13.92 -14.47
N THR A 535 -8.49 13.66 -14.41
CA THR A 535 -9.45 14.34 -13.54
C THR A 535 -9.92 13.38 -12.44
N ARG A 536 -10.25 13.93 -11.27
CA ARG A 536 -10.94 13.21 -10.20
C ARG A 536 -12.44 13.53 -10.21
N GLY A 537 -13.26 12.54 -9.90
CA GLY A 537 -14.71 12.66 -9.77
C GLY A 537 -15.28 11.56 -8.90
N TYR A 538 -16.59 11.35 -8.97
CA TYR A 538 -17.26 10.29 -8.22
C TYR A 538 -18.17 9.44 -9.11
N ALA A 539 -18.31 8.16 -8.80
CA ALA A 539 -19.34 7.29 -9.34
C ALA A 539 -19.83 6.33 -8.26
N GLN A 540 -21.15 6.23 -8.09
CA GLN A 540 -21.78 5.36 -7.08
C GLN A 540 -21.19 5.51 -5.66
N GLY A 541 -20.85 6.73 -5.24
CA GLY A 541 -20.28 7.00 -3.91
C GLY A 541 -18.76 6.80 -3.79
N ARG A 542 -18.09 6.36 -4.85
CA ARG A 542 -16.65 6.08 -4.88
C ARG A 542 -15.90 7.13 -5.70
N GLU A 543 -14.68 7.45 -5.33
CA GLU A 543 -13.85 8.36 -6.12
C GLU A 543 -13.33 7.62 -7.38
N ILE A 544 -13.41 8.28 -8.53
CA ILE A 544 -12.92 7.79 -9.81
C ILE A 544 -11.85 8.71 -10.38
N VAL A 545 -10.96 8.11 -11.18
CA VAL A 545 -10.00 8.82 -12.01
C VAL A 545 -10.36 8.59 -13.47
N TYR A 546 -10.53 9.68 -14.21
CA TYR A 546 -10.92 9.65 -15.62
C TYR A 546 -10.09 10.65 -16.44
N ILE A 547 -10.10 10.52 -17.76
CA ILE A 547 -9.58 11.55 -18.67
C ILE A 547 -10.72 12.21 -19.41
N SER A 548 -10.57 13.47 -19.77
CA SER A 548 -11.49 14.18 -20.66
C SER A 548 -10.78 14.37 -21.99
N THR A 549 -11.48 14.08 -23.08
CA THR A 549 -10.85 14.04 -24.41
C THR A 549 -11.51 14.93 -25.43
N ASP A 550 -12.85 15.08 -25.40
CA ASP A 550 -13.60 15.92 -26.34
C ASP A 550 -14.91 16.41 -25.69
N ALA A 551 -15.47 17.52 -26.18
CA ALA A 551 -16.79 18.00 -25.76
C ALA A 551 -17.60 18.58 -26.92
N SER A 552 -18.92 18.46 -26.87
CA SER A 552 -19.83 18.96 -27.92
C SER A 552 -20.10 20.46 -27.84
N ASP A 553 -19.86 21.07 -26.68
CA ASP A 553 -20.18 22.47 -26.38
C ASP A 553 -18.90 23.31 -26.18
N PRO A 554 -18.84 24.54 -26.71
CA PRO A 554 -17.65 25.38 -26.64
C PRO A 554 -17.25 25.75 -25.21
N LEU A 555 -18.19 25.99 -24.30
CA LEU A 555 -17.89 26.28 -22.90
C LEU A 555 -17.36 25.03 -22.20
N ALA A 556 -18.01 23.88 -22.39
CA ALA A 556 -17.55 22.60 -21.84
C ALA A 556 -16.14 22.22 -22.35
N ALA A 557 -15.90 22.34 -23.65
CA ALA A 557 -14.59 22.11 -24.27
C ALA A 557 -13.52 23.02 -23.66
N THR A 558 -13.87 24.28 -23.45
CA THR A 558 -12.97 25.24 -22.81
C THR A 558 -12.74 24.89 -21.34
N LEU A 559 -13.76 24.59 -20.53
CA LEU A 559 -13.57 24.25 -19.12
C LEU A 559 -12.74 22.97 -18.95
N GLU A 560 -13.02 21.94 -19.75
CA GLU A 560 -12.31 20.67 -19.71
C GLU A 560 -10.92 20.73 -20.38
N ASN A 561 -10.56 21.81 -21.09
CA ASN A 561 -9.31 21.93 -21.85
C ASN A 561 -9.15 20.82 -22.90
N VAL A 562 -10.21 20.60 -23.67
CA VAL A 562 -10.31 19.56 -24.72
C VAL A 562 -10.78 20.19 -26.04
N PRO A 563 -10.59 19.52 -27.19
CA PRO A 563 -11.17 19.96 -28.45
C PRO A 563 -12.69 20.08 -28.42
N LEU A 564 -13.21 21.14 -29.03
CA LEU A 564 -14.62 21.23 -29.39
C LEU A 564 -14.91 20.29 -30.57
N ALA A 565 -15.74 19.28 -30.35
CA ALA A 565 -16.15 18.29 -31.35
C ALA A 565 -17.69 18.28 -31.48
N PRO A 566 -18.28 19.16 -32.31
CA PRO A 566 -19.73 19.33 -32.37
C PRO A 566 -20.52 18.06 -32.72
N ALA A 567 -19.95 17.17 -33.55
CA ALA A 567 -20.58 15.90 -33.93
C ALA A 567 -20.85 14.97 -32.73
N THR A 568 -20.08 15.12 -31.64
CA THR A 568 -20.28 14.43 -30.35
C THR A 568 -21.66 14.74 -29.75
N GLY A 569 -22.22 15.92 -30.02
CA GLY A 569 -23.56 16.28 -29.55
C GLY A 569 -24.68 15.47 -30.23
N GLY A 570 -24.38 14.84 -31.38
CA GLY A 570 -25.32 13.98 -32.11
C GLY A 570 -25.32 12.52 -31.64
N THR A 571 -24.61 12.16 -30.57
CA THR A 571 -24.60 10.79 -30.05
C THR A 571 -26.01 10.37 -29.60
N PRO A 572 -26.55 9.24 -30.10
CA PRO A 572 -27.90 8.78 -29.74
C PRO A 572 -28.04 8.53 -28.24
N ALA A 573 -29.24 8.76 -27.69
CA ALA A 573 -29.50 8.63 -26.26
C ALA A 573 -29.13 7.25 -25.67
N GLY A 574 -29.28 6.18 -26.46
CA GLY A 574 -28.91 4.81 -26.06
C GLY A 574 -27.40 4.57 -25.92
N ALA A 575 -26.57 5.49 -26.40
CA ALA A 575 -25.11 5.44 -26.27
C ALA A 575 -24.57 6.41 -25.21
N LEU A 576 -25.45 7.14 -24.50
CA LEU A 576 -25.12 8.14 -23.49
C LEU A 576 -25.43 7.63 -22.07
N ILE A 577 -24.65 8.11 -21.10
CA ILE A 577 -24.92 7.94 -19.66
C ILE A 577 -24.92 9.28 -18.93
N ASP A 578 -25.68 9.41 -17.85
CA ASP A 578 -25.80 10.65 -17.09
C ASP A 578 -24.50 11.01 -16.34
N LEU A 579 -24.16 12.30 -16.38
CA LEU A 579 -23.17 12.97 -15.56
C LEU A 579 -23.79 14.18 -14.88
N VAL A 580 -23.68 14.28 -13.56
CA VAL A 580 -24.06 15.49 -12.85
C VAL A 580 -22.84 16.38 -12.63
N ALA A 581 -22.94 17.64 -13.08
CA ALA A 581 -21.98 18.69 -12.79
C ALA A 581 -22.69 19.83 -12.04
N PHE A 582 -22.32 20.04 -10.77
CA PHE A 582 -22.86 21.17 -10.01
C PHE A 582 -22.31 22.49 -10.54
N THR A 583 -23.17 23.49 -10.72
CA THR A 583 -22.81 24.82 -11.22
C THR A 583 -22.40 25.77 -10.10
N ASN A 584 -23.01 25.61 -8.92
CA ASN A 584 -22.65 26.27 -7.67
C ASN A 584 -22.35 25.24 -6.57
N GLY A 585 -21.77 25.67 -5.45
CA GLY A 585 -21.39 24.76 -4.37
C GLY A 585 -20.35 25.35 -3.42
N ALA A 586 -19.92 24.54 -2.46
CA ALA A 586 -18.82 24.90 -1.59
C ALA A 586 -17.53 25.07 -2.42
N THR A 587 -16.74 26.07 -2.06
CA THR A 587 -15.47 26.41 -2.71
C THR A 587 -14.36 26.51 -1.67
N GLY A 588 -13.12 26.64 -2.13
CA GLY A 588 -11.92 26.64 -1.30
C GLY A 588 -11.14 25.34 -1.47
N PRO A 589 -9.85 25.37 -1.86
CA PRO A 589 -9.02 24.18 -2.05
C PRO A 589 -8.96 23.24 -0.83
N ALA A 590 -9.05 23.81 0.39
CA ALA A 590 -9.01 23.06 1.65
C ALA A 590 -10.41 22.66 2.15
N ASN A 591 -11.48 23.05 1.47
CA ASN A 591 -12.84 22.75 1.90
C ASN A 591 -13.19 21.29 1.52
N PRO A 592 -13.42 20.39 2.50
CA PRO A 592 -13.76 18.99 2.19
C PRO A 592 -15.10 18.86 1.44
N GLN A 593 -15.97 19.86 1.52
CA GLN A 593 -17.25 19.89 0.81
C GLN A 593 -17.16 20.55 -0.57
N ARG A 594 -15.94 20.91 -1.04
CA ARG A 594 -15.74 21.56 -2.33
C ARG A 594 -16.33 20.73 -3.47
N GLN A 595 -17.15 21.35 -4.33
CA GLN A 595 -17.69 20.69 -5.52
C GLN A 595 -18.23 21.71 -6.54
N GLY A 596 -18.14 21.34 -7.82
CA GLY A 596 -18.84 22.03 -8.91
C GLY A 596 -17.98 22.98 -9.75
N LEU A 597 -18.54 23.46 -10.85
CA LEU A 597 -17.88 24.30 -11.86
C LEU A 597 -17.45 25.66 -11.30
N ALA A 598 -18.25 26.28 -10.43
CA ALA A 598 -17.83 27.50 -9.73
C ALA A 598 -16.57 27.27 -8.88
N SER A 599 -16.50 26.14 -8.17
CA SER A 599 -15.30 25.77 -7.42
C SER A 599 -14.12 25.51 -8.35
N ALA A 600 -14.33 24.88 -9.51
CA ALA A 600 -13.29 24.62 -10.50
C ALA A 600 -12.66 25.90 -11.05
N ILE A 601 -13.50 26.89 -11.39
CA ILE A 601 -13.05 28.18 -11.88
C ILE A 601 -12.35 28.98 -10.77
N LYS A 602 -12.91 29.00 -9.56
CA LYS A 602 -12.35 29.78 -8.44
C LYS A 602 -11.03 29.21 -7.91
N ASP A 603 -11.01 27.90 -7.66
CA ASP A 603 -9.94 27.24 -6.93
C ASP A 603 -8.89 26.60 -7.86
N GLY A 604 -9.13 26.61 -9.18
CA GLY A 604 -8.30 25.97 -10.21
C GLY A 604 -8.36 24.44 -10.24
N LEU A 605 -8.97 23.80 -9.24
CA LEU A 605 -8.99 22.35 -9.02
C LEU A 605 -10.10 21.60 -9.80
N PRO A 606 -10.03 20.27 -9.97
CA PRO A 606 -11.06 19.47 -10.65
C PRO A 606 -12.48 19.73 -10.15
N PRO A 607 -13.53 19.70 -11.00
CA PRO A 607 -14.90 20.02 -10.58
C PRO A 607 -15.55 18.95 -9.68
N LEU A 608 -14.96 17.75 -9.59
CA LEU A 608 -15.49 16.60 -8.85
C LEU A 608 -16.90 16.21 -9.32
N ASN A 609 -17.06 16.08 -10.64
CA ASN A 609 -18.31 15.68 -11.29
C ASN A 609 -18.70 14.25 -10.89
N ILE A 610 -19.99 13.93 -11.02
CA ILE A 610 -20.57 12.67 -10.57
C ILE A 610 -21.10 11.88 -11.77
N ALA A 611 -20.40 10.81 -12.15
CA ALA A 611 -20.85 9.88 -13.18
C ALA A 611 -21.84 8.86 -12.61
N ALA A 612 -22.79 8.40 -13.41
CA ALA A 612 -23.76 7.41 -12.95
C ALA A 612 -23.12 6.03 -12.68
N ASN A 613 -22.30 5.53 -13.61
CA ASN A 613 -21.65 4.21 -13.55
C ASN A 613 -20.17 4.27 -13.97
N PHE A 614 -19.46 3.14 -13.80
CA PHE A 614 -18.06 2.94 -14.14
C PHE A 614 -17.85 1.62 -14.91
N PRO A 615 -16.69 1.38 -15.57
CA PRO A 615 -16.47 0.18 -16.38
C PRO A 615 -16.72 -1.11 -15.60
N GLY A 616 -17.37 -2.08 -16.25
CA GLY A 616 -17.82 -3.33 -15.62
C GLY A 616 -19.20 -3.24 -14.96
N GLN A 617 -19.80 -2.05 -14.87
CA GLN A 617 -21.21 -1.90 -14.50
C GLN A 617 -22.11 -1.85 -15.73
N PRO A 618 -23.37 -2.36 -15.65
CA PRO A 618 -24.34 -2.24 -16.72
C PRO A 618 -24.54 -0.79 -17.18
N GLY A 619 -24.59 -0.58 -18.49
CA GLY A 619 -24.85 0.74 -19.08
C GLY A 619 -23.69 1.72 -19.05
N TYR A 620 -22.48 1.33 -18.59
CA TYR A 620 -21.30 2.19 -18.70
C TYR A 620 -20.96 2.53 -20.16
N THR A 621 -20.63 3.80 -20.39
CA THR A 621 -20.12 4.34 -21.65
C THR A 621 -19.25 5.56 -21.34
N PRO A 622 -18.18 5.83 -22.12
CA PRO A 622 -17.38 7.04 -21.96
C PRO A 622 -18.12 8.33 -22.39
N MET A 623 -19.28 8.20 -23.05
CA MET A 623 -20.05 9.33 -23.56
C MET A 623 -21.05 9.83 -22.52
N TRP A 624 -20.73 10.94 -21.87
CA TRP A 624 -21.47 11.47 -20.73
C TRP A 624 -22.39 12.62 -21.14
N ALA A 625 -23.68 12.45 -20.91
CA ALA A 625 -24.68 13.51 -21.04
C ALA A 625 -24.70 14.36 -19.76
N VAL A 626 -24.35 15.63 -19.90
CA VAL A 626 -24.19 16.53 -18.75
C VAL A 626 -25.54 17.04 -18.27
N GLU A 627 -25.78 16.91 -16.97
CA GLU A 627 -26.84 17.58 -16.23
C GLU A 627 -26.22 18.66 -15.35
N LEU A 628 -26.56 19.91 -15.64
CA LEU A 628 -26.07 21.04 -14.88
C LEU A 628 -26.96 21.22 -13.64
N ALA A 629 -26.49 20.72 -12.50
CA ALA A 629 -27.20 20.82 -11.24
C ALA A 629 -26.89 22.14 -10.52
N LYS A 630 -27.84 22.69 -9.78
CA LYS A 630 -27.67 23.90 -8.97
C LYS A 630 -28.35 23.69 -7.61
N TRP A 631 -27.65 24.00 -6.52
CA TRP A 631 -28.27 24.15 -5.21
C TRP A 631 -29.24 25.33 -5.22
N THR A 632 -30.48 25.10 -4.79
CA THR A 632 -31.54 26.13 -4.80
C THR A 632 -31.38 27.14 -3.68
N THR A 633 -30.65 26.78 -2.62
CA THR A 633 -30.35 27.63 -1.47
C THR A 633 -29.01 28.39 -1.62
N PRO A 634 -28.88 29.59 -1.01
CA PRO A 634 -27.61 30.32 -0.99
C PRO A 634 -26.48 29.59 -0.25
N GLN A 635 -26.82 28.80 0.77
CA GLN A 635 -25.89 27.90 1.43
C GLN A 635 -25.99 26.51 0.79
N PRO A 636 -24.95 26.04 0.08
CA PRO A 636 -24.96 24.73 -0.56
C PRO A 636 -24.87 23.62 0.49
N GLY A 637 -25.53 22.50 0.22
CA GLY A 637 -25.44 21.29 1.04
C GLY A 637 -24.07 20.60 0.95
N PRO A 638 -23.90 19.46 1.66
CA PRO A 638 -22.66 18.69 1.59
C PRO A 638 -22.38 18.18 0.17
N ARG A 639 -21.10 17.91 -0.12
CA ARG A 639 -20.64 17.31 -1.37
C ARG A 639 -21.38 16.00 -1.65
N GLN A 640 -21.87 15.86 -2.87
CA GLN A 640 -22.55 14.66 -3.34
C GLN A 640 -21.60 13.76 -4.13
N THR A 641 -21.79 12.45 -4.05
CA THR A 641 -20.88 11.46 -4.66
C THR A 641 -21.60 10.40 -5.49
N SER A 642 -22.93 10.46 -5.61
CA SER A 642 -23.72 9.57 -6.46
C SER A 642 -24.87 10.31 -7.14
N VAL A 643 -25.18 9.92 -8.38
CA VAL A 643 -26.31 10.49 -9.14
C VAL A 643 -27.63 10.23 -8.42
N SER A 644 -27.80 9.05 -7.80
CA SER A 644 -29.01 8.71 -7.03
C SER A 644 -29.25 9.66 -5.86
N ALA A 645 -28.22 10.06 -5.12
CA ALA A 645 -28.34 11.03 -4.04
C ALA A 645 -28.75 12.41 -4.58
N VAL A 646 -28.17 12.84 -5.70
CA VAL A 646 -28.56 14.11 -6.35
C VAL A 646 -30.02 14.07 -6.79
N ARG A 647 -30.50 12.95 -7.38
CA ARG A 647 -31.90 12.80 -7.78
C ARG A 647 -32.86 12.88 -6.59
N GLN A 648 -32.48 12.34 -5.43
CA GLN A 648 -33.27 12.47 -4.19
C GLN A 648 -33.32 13.91 -3.67
N LEU A 649 -32.23 14.67 -3.82
CA LEU A 649 -32.23 16.10 -3.48
C LEU A 649 -33.08 16.90 -4.47
N ALA A 650 -33.05 16.53 -5.75
CA ALA A 650 -33.87 17.16 -6.78
C ALA A 650 -35.38 16.92 -6.55
N SER A 651 -35.78 15.71 -6.14
CA SER A 651 -37.20 15.44 -5.81
C SER A 651 -37.70 16.22 -4.60
N LYS A 652 -36.80 16.70 -3.73
CA LYS A 652 -37.11 17.58 -2.59
C LYS A 652 -37.04 19.07 -2.94
N GLY A 653 -36.63 19.44 -4.15
CA GLY A 653 -36.45 20.84 -4.56
C GLY A 653 -35.20 21.51 -3.98
N GLU A 654 -34.28 20.75 -3.39
CA GLU A 654 -32.99 21.26 -2.86
C GLU A 654 -31.95 21.44 -3.97
N VAL A 655 -32.10 20.69 -5.06
CA VAL A 655 -31.29 20.78 -6.28
C VAL A 655 -32.21 20.95 -7.49
N ALA A 656 -31.82 21.81 -8.43
CA ALA A 656 -32.55 22.05 -9.67
C ALA A 656 -31.60 22.05 -10.89
N SER A 657 -32.15 22.05 -12.09
CA SER A 657 -31.38 22.34 -13.30
C SER A 657 -30.91 23.79 -13.29
N PHE A 658 -29.69 24.04 -13.77
CA PHE A 658 -29.20 25.37 -14.07
C PHE A 658 -29.63 25.81 -15.47
N ASP A 659 -30.36 26.91 -15.56
CA ASP A 659 -30.67 27.59 -16.82
C ASP A 659 -29.79 28.86 -16.96
N PRO A 660 -28.86 28.92 -17.94
CA PRO A 660 -28.06 30.12 -18.17
C PRO A 660 -28.87 31.34 -18.62
N ALA A 661 -30.01 31.16 -19.28
CA ALA A 661 -30.90 32.24 -19.72
C ALA A 661 -31.81 32.75 -18.59
N ALA A 662 -32.12 31.89 -17.62
CA ALA A 662 -32.94 32.25 -16.46
C ALA A 662 -32.34 31.69 -15.14
N PRO A 663 -31.17 32.20 -14.67
CA PRO A 663 -30.42 31.60 -13.56
C PRO A 663 -31.16 31.60 -12.22
N ALA A 664 -32.22 32.39 -12.09
CA ALA A 664 -33.06 32.47 -10.89
C ALA A 664 -34.18 31.42 -10.84
N THR A 665 -34.42 30.69 -11.93
CA THR A 665 -35.45 29.65 -11.98
C THR A 665 -34.92 28.33 -11.43
N ASN A 666 -35.81 27.47 -10.94
CA ASN A 666 -35.50 26.15 -10.42
C ASN A 666 -36.26 25.05 -11.20
N PRO A 667 -35.98 24.85 -12.51
CA PRO A 667 -36.61 23.80 -13.28
C PRO A 667 -36.16 22.40 -12.80
N PRO A 668 -36.96 21.34 -13.06
CA PRO A 668 -36.57 19.97 -12.75
C PRO A 668 -35.21 19.59 -13.36
N LEU A 669 -34.45 18.75 -12.64
CA LEU A 669 -33.13 18.30 -13.10
C LEU A 669 -33.25 17.54 -14.44
N ALA A 670 -32.54 18.00 -15.46
CA ALA A 670 -32.61 17.49 -16.82
C ALA A 670 -31.25 17.60 -17.53
N ARG A 671 -31.11 16.85 -18.64
CA ARG A 671 -29.94 16.91 -19.52
C ARG A 671 -29.86 18.28 -20.20
N SER A 672 -28.66 18.85 -20.20
CA SER A 672 -28.37 20.17 -20.81
C SER A 672 -28.20 20.14 -22.34
N GLY A 673 -28.15 18.94 -22.95
CA GLY A 673 -27.76 18.76 -24.35
C GLY A 673 -26.25 18.75 -24.58
N ILE A 674 -25.44 19.00 -23.56
CA ILE A 674 -23.98 18.91 -23.62
C ILE A 674 -23.54 17.46 -23.46
N VAL A 675 -22.63 17.01 -24.32
CA VAL A 675 -22.00 15.69 -24.26
C VAL A 675 -20.49 15.86 -24.11
N VAL A 676 -19.89 15.13 -23.17
CA VAL A 676 -18.44 15.08 -22.96
C VAL A 676 -17.93 13.64 -23.06
N ASN A 677 -16.76 13.46 -23.67
CA ASN A 677 -16.10 12.15 -23.76
C ASN A 677 -15.09 11.98 -22.62
N CYS A 678 -15.46 11.17 -21.63
CA CYS A 678 -14.73 11.04 -20.37
C CYS A 678 -14.48 9.57 -19.95
N PRO A 679 -13.55 8.84 -20.61
CA PRO A 679 -13.20 7.47 -20.24
C PRO A 679 -12.68 7.36 -18.79
N ILE A 680 -13.23 6.40 -18.03
CA ILE A 680 -12.78 6.12 -16.67
C ILE A 680 -11.57 5.18 -16.71
N LEU A 681 -10.51 5.59 -16.03
CA LEU A 681 -9.27 4.84 -15.93
C LEU A 681 -9.23 3.95 -14.70
N ALA A 682 -9.71 4.47 -13.57
CA ALA A 682 -9.56 3.78 -12.30
C ALA A 682 -10.63 4.13 -11.27
N LEU A 683 -10.87 3.20 -10.35
CA LEU A 683 -11.72 3.37 -9.18
C LEU A 683 -10.85 3.36 -7.92
N LEU A 684 -11.00 4.39 -7.08
CA LEU A 684 -10.31 4.51 -5.80
C LEU A 684 -11.24 3.98 -4.68
N GLU A 685 -10.70 3.23 -3.73
CA GLU A 685 -11.45 2.70 -2.59
C GLU A 685 -11.71 3.78 -1.53
N SER A 686 -12.85 3.67 -0.83
CA SER A 686 -13.51 4.75 -0.07
C SER A 686 -12.80 5.23 1.20
N ASP A 687 -11.71 4.60 1.65
CA ASP A 687 -11.00 4.99 2.89
C ASP A 687 -9.89 6.03 2.64
N ALA A 688 -9.61 6.37 1.38
CA ALA A 688 -8.73 7.50 1.05
C ALA A 688 -9.45 8.87 1.15
N ALA A 689 -10.78 8.86 1.23
CA ALA A 689 -11.63 10.03 0.97
C ALA A 689 -11.70 11.05 2.12
N ASP A 690 -11.25 10.72 3.34
CA ASP A 690 -11.29 11.63 4.50
C ASP A 690 -9.91 12.04 5.05
N LYS A 691 -8.79 11.62 4.42
CA LYS A 691 -7.44 11.97 4.92
C LYS A 691 -6.40 12.39 3.89
N ARG A 692 -6.75 12.63 2.62
CA ARG A 692 -5.78 13.13 1.63
C ARG A 692 -6.29 14.40 0.95
N ALA A 693 -5.77 15.55 1.39
CA ALA A 693 -5.94 16.82 0.70
C ALA A 693 -5.36 16.73 -0.72
N ALA A 694 -6.11 17.23 -1.69
CA ALA A 694 -5.86 17.10 -3.12
C ALA A 694 -4.59 17.85 -3.59
N PRO A 695 -3.96 17.44 -4.71
CA PRO A 695 -2.84 18.14 -5.32
C PRO A 695 -3.30 19.44 -6.01
N GLY A 696 -2.63 20.56 -5.72
CA GLY A 696 -2.95 21.89 -6.22
C GLY A 696 -2.44 22.17 -7.65
N PRO A 697 -3.19 22.92 -8.50
CA PRO A 697 -2.82 23.23 -9.88
C PRO A 697 -1.99 24.51 -10.00
N VAL A 698 -1.35 24.61 -11.16
CA VAL A 698 -0.41 25.64 -11.63
C VAL A 698 -1.14 26.94 -11.98
N GLY A 699 -0.73 28.07 -11.39
CA GLY A 699 -0.84 29.40 -12.04
C GLY A 699 -1.47 30.57 -11.27
N ALA A 700 -0.59 31.34 -10.58
CA ALA A 700 -0.67 32.79 -10.24
C ALA A 700 -1.62 33.29 -9.11
N PRO A 701 -1.33 34.44 -8.46
CA PRO A 701 -0.43 34.57 -7.31
C PRO A 701 -1.12 34.97 -5.98
N SER A 702 -0.40 34.68 -4.88
CA SER A 702 -0.53 35.10 -3.47
C SER A 702 -1.70 34.58 -2.60
N SER A 703 -1.52 33.38 -2.06
CA SER A 703 -1.49 33.13 -0.59
C SER A 703 -0.83 31.76 -0.29
N ALA A 704 0.24 31.46 -1.04
CA ALA A 704 0.66 30.10 -1.35
C ALA A 704 1.88 29.63 -0.54
N CYS A 705 1.76 29.53 0.79
CA CYS A 705 2.69 28.80 1.66
C CYS A 705 2.19 28.73 3.11
N THR A 706 2.65 27.76 3.89
CA THR A 706 2.36 27.71 5.32
C THR A 706 3.06 28.89 6.02
N PRO A 707 2.35 29.75 6.77
CA PRO A 707 2.99 30.84 7.51
C PRO A 707 4.01 30.33 8.52
N SER A 708 5.14 31.01 8.64
CA SER A 708 6.20 30.60 9.56
C SER A 708 5.95 31.12 10.98
N PRO A 709 6.07 30.28 12.03
CA PRO A 709 6.04 30.72 13.43
C PRO A 709 7.25 31.61 13.79
N LEU A 710 8.27 31.66 12.94
CA LEU A 710 9.45 32.54 13.09
C LEU A 710 9.27 33.92 12.43
N GLY A 711 8.06 34.25 11.98
CA GLY A 711 7.69 35.53 11.37
C GLY A 711 7.98 35.65 9.87
N TYR A 712 8.44 34.58 9.22
CA TYR A 712 8.62 34.53 7.77
C TYR A 712 7.28 34.27 7.05
N ASP A 713 7.19 34.70 5.80
CA ASP A 713 5.98 34.59 4.98
C ASP A 713 5.62 33.12 4.76
N CYS A 714 6.65 32.29 4.58
CA CYS A 714 6.53 30.89 4.22
C CYS A 714 7.38 29.97 5.09
N MET A 715 6.91 28.76 5.31
CA MET A 715 7.67 27.62 5.81
C MET A 715 7.26 26.33 5.09
N ALA A 716 8.20 25.38 5.03
CA ALA A 716 7.93 24.02 4.59
C ALA A 716 8.91 23.03 5.22
N PRO A 717 8.43 21.87 5.71
CA PRO A 717 9.32 20.78 6.13
C PRO A 717 10.05 20.21 4.91
N LEU A 718 11.35 19.97 5.03
CA LEU A 718 12.11 19.26 4.00
C LEU A 718 11.85 17.75 4.09
N PRO A 719 11.94 16.98 2.97
CA PRO A 719 11.63 15.55 2.94
C PRO A 719 12.45 14.70 3.93
N ASP A 720 12.00 13.46 4.16
CA ASP A 720 12.67 12.44 4.98
C ASP A 720 12.86 12.83 6.47
N GLY A 721 11.93 13.63 7.02
CA GLY A 721 12.04 14.12 8.39
C GLY A 721 13.15 15.17 8.57
N GLY A 722 13.48 15.89 7.50
CA GLY A 722 14.49 16.94 7.48
C GLY A 722 14.07 18.24 8.21
N PRO A 723 14.98 19.22 8.29
CA PRO A 723 14.72 20.49 8.94
C PRO A 723 13.64 21.28 8.21
N THR A 724 12.95 22.15 8.94
CA THR A 724 11.95 23.06 8.37
C THR A 724 12.66 24.26 7.76
N LEU A 725 12.39 24.53 6.48
CA LEU A 725 12.89 25.71 5.78
C LEU A 725 11.84 26.81 5.83
N HIS A 726 12.24 27.99 6.27
CA HIS A 726 11.41 29.19 6.35
C HIS A 726 11.98 30.27 5.44
N TRP A 727 11.14 31.02 4.74
CA TRP A 727 11.61 32.08 3.86
C TRP A 727 10.62 33.22 3.66
N THR A 728 11.16 34.40 3.34
CA THR A 728 10.44 35.60 2.87
C THR A 728 11.18 36.13 1.66
N VAL A 729 10.47 36.36 0.56
CA VAL A 729 11.03 37.01 -0.64
C VAL A 729 10.63 38.48 -0.60
N GLY A 730 11.62 39.38 -0.60
CA GLY A 730 11.40 40.82 -0.46
C GLY A 730 12.12 41.65 -1.52
N PRO A 731 11.72 42.92 -1.71
CA PRO A 731 12.47 43.87 -2.54
C PRO A 731 13.85 44.15 -1.94
N ALA A 732 14.77 44.66 -2.76
CA ALA A 732 16.11 44.98 -2.29
C ALA A 732 16.05 45.98 -1.11
N GLY A 733 16.69 45.64 0.01
CA GLY A 733 16.68 46.46 1.23
C GLY A 733 15.59 46.10 2.25
N SER A 734 14.75 45.09 2.00
CA SER A 734 13.83 44.57 3.01
C SER A 734 14.59 43.99 4.21
N LYS A 735 14.06 44.20 5.42
CA LYS A 735 14.62 43.64 6.65
C LYS A 735 14.12 42.20 6.84
N PRO A 736 14.96 41.28 7.34
CA PRO A 736 14.48 39.96 7.73
C PRO A 736 13.46 40.08 8.89
N PRO A 737 12.51 39.14 9.02
CA PRO A 737 11.58 39.11 10.14
C PRO A 737 12.30 39.07 11.49
N PRO A 738 11.83 39.80 12.52
CA PRO A 738 12.45 39.81 13.83
C PRO A 738 12.16 38.50 14.58
N ASN A 739 13.22 37.76 14.92
CA ASN A 739 13.15 36.57 15.76
C ASN A 739 14.46 36.38 16.53
N ALA A 740 14.52 35.33 17.37
CA ALA A 740 15.69 35.03 18.20
C ALA A 740 16.99 34.80 17.41
N CYS A 741 16.91 34.50 16.11
CA CYS A 741 18.08 34.29 15.25
C CYS A 741 18.54 35.58 14.55
N THR A 742 17.61 36.44 14.11
CA THR A 742 17.91 37.66 13.33
C THR A 742 18.12 38.90 14.20
N GLY A 743 17.57 38.93 15.43
CA GLY A 743 17.67 40.04 16.37
C GLY A 743 16.85 41.29 15.98
N ALA A 744 16.66 42.23 16.92
CA ALA A 744 15.88 43.46 16.68
C ALA A 744 16.64 44.53 15.86
N ALA A 745 17.96 44.40 15.71
CA ALA A 745 18.86 45.37 15.08
C ALA A 745 19.30 44.96 13.65
N ALA A 746 18.45 44.25 12.90
CA ALA A 746 18.78 43.80 11.54
C ALA A 746 18.99 44.97 10.57
N SER A 747 20.09 44.94 9.82
CA SER A 747 20.47 46.00 8.88
C SER A 747 19.70 45.86 7.55
N PRO A 748 19.19 46.96 6.95
CA PRO A 748 18.57 46.95 5.63
C PRO A 748 19.59 46.80 4.48
N ALA A 749 20.91 46.77 4.76
CA ALA A 749 21.91 46.66 3.72
C ALA A 749 21.93 45.25 3.09
N ALA A 750 21.62 45.16 1.80
CA ALA A 750 21.77 43.93 1.02
C ALA A 750 23.25 43.53 0.90
N PRO A 751 23.58 42.23 0.79
CA PRO A 751 24.94 41.80 0.49
C PRO A 751 25.42 42.42 -0.82
N ALA A 752 26.68 42.86 -0.90
CA ALA A 752 27.27 43.47 -2.09
C ALA A 752 27.42 42.42 -3.22
N GLY A 753 26.32 42.13 -3.91
CA GLY A 753 26.25 41.25 -5.08
C GLY A 753 26.37 42.03 -6.40
N PRO A 754 26.76 41.35 -7.50
CA PRO A 754 26.93 41.99 -8.81
C PRO A 754 25.63 42.66 -9.27
N ALA A 755 25.73 43.92 -9.70
CA ALA A 755 24.63 44.80 -10.04
C ALA A 755 23.62 44.15 -11.01
N GLY A 756 22.36 44.07 -10.60
CA GLY A 756 21.24 43.66 -11.46
C GLY A 756 20.33 42.55 -10.91
N GLY A 757 20.02 42.53 -9.62
CA GLY A 757 18.99 41.68 -9.01
C GLY A 757 17.98 42.53 -8.22
N ALA A 758 16.70 42.40 -8.53
CA ALA A 758 15.63 43.28 -8.03
C ALA A 758 15.06 42.89 -6.63
N GLY A 759 15.76 42.09 -5.82
CA GLY A 759 15.25 41.61 -4.52
C GLY A 759 16.25 40.86 -3.63
N VAL A 760 15.78 40.38 -2.47
CA VAL A 760 16.47 39.50 -1.52
C VAL A 760 15.58 38.35 -1.07
N VAL A 761 16.17 37.27 -0.58
CA VAL A 761 15.47 36.19 0.13
C VAL A 761 16.03 36.07 1.54
N HIS A 762 15.16 36.16 2.53
CA HIS A 762 15.48 35.88 3.93
C HIS A 762 15.19 34.41 4.20
N PHE A 763 16.15 33.65 4.72
CA PHE A 763 16.00 32.24 5.08
C PHE A 763 16.11 32.03 6.59
N ALA A 764 15.38 31.05 7.10
CA ALA A 764 15.70 30.33 8.34
C ALA A 764 15.59 28.82 8.14
N VAL A 765 16.44 28.05 8.81
CA VAL A 765 16.47 26.59 8.79
C VAL A 765 16.38 26.11 10.22
N GLN A 766 15.25 25.53 10.58
CA GLN A 766 14.94 25.02 11.92
C GLN A 766 15.18 23.51 11.95
N ALA A 767 16.22 23.10 12.67
CA ALA A 767 16.76 21.75 12.66
C ALA A 767 16.78 21.13 14.07
N ASP A 768 16.27 19.90 14.19
CA ASP A 768 16.25 19.14 15.44
C ASP A 768 17.61 18.45 15.69
N ALA A 769 18.67 19.26 15.79
CA ALA A 769 20.01 18.80 16.12
C ALA A 769 20.81 19.88 16.87
N PRO A 770 21.56 19.53 17.93
CA PRO A 770 22.25 20.51 18.77
C PRO A 770 23.55 21.10 18.17
N GLY A 771 24.07 20.53 17.09
CA GLY A 771 25.33 20.91 16.45
C GLY A 771 25.16 21.86 15.26
N TYR A 772 25.99 21.70 14.22
CA TYR A 772 25.93 22.56 13.04
C TYR A 772 24.68 22.27 12.19
N VAL A 773 24.20 23.30 11.47
CA VAL A 773 23.12 23.21 10.47
C VAL A 773 23.61 23.81 9.17
N ALA A 774 23.30 23.19 8.04
CA ALA A 774 23.74 23.63 6.72
C ALA A 774 22.62 23.58 5.68
N LEU A 775 22.61 24.58 4.80
CA LEU A 775 21.79 24.65 3.60
C LEU A 775 22.69 25.01 2.41
N SER A 776 22.56 24.30 1.29
CA SER A 776 23.35 24.55 0.09
C SER A 776 22.48 24.60 -1.15
N PHE A 777 22.96 25.28 -2.19
CA PHE A 777 22.23 25.55 -3.43
C PHE A 777 22.93 24.91 -4.64
N PRO A 778 22.69 23.62 -4.93
CA PRO A 778 23.30 22.91 -6.05
C PRO A 778 22.56 23.11 -7.39
N GLU A 779 23.18 22.71 -8.50
CA GLU A 779 22.52 22.69 -9.82
C GLU A 779 21.35 21.68 -9.88
N ALA A 780 21.44 20.57 -9.15
CA ALA A 780 20.42 19.55 -9.06
C ALA A 780 20.32 19.02 -7.61
N PRO A 781 19.12 18.66 -7.12
CA PRO A 781 18.99 18.08 -5.78
C PRO A 781 19.87 16.84 -5.63
N GLY A 782 20.54 16.70 -4.49
CA GLY A 782 21.38 15.55 -4.16
C GLY A 782 22.82 15.65 -4.66
N ARG A 783 23.14 16.62 -5.54
CA ARG A 783 24.50 16.88 -5.98
C ARG A 783 25.24 17.73 -4.95
N MET A 784 26.37 17.25 -4.42
CA MET A 784 27.11 17.95 -3.36
C MET A 784 27.95 19.13 -3.86
N PHE A 785 28.55 19.03 -5.06
CA PHE A 785 29.32 20.10 -5.69
C PHE A 785 29.21 20.01 -7.23
N PRO A 786 29.37 21.13 -7.97
CA PRO A 786 29.55 22.50 -7.47
C PRO A 786 28.28 23.04 -6.80
N ALA A 787 28.43 23.71 -5.65
CA ALA A 787 27.33 24.32 -4.90
C ALA A 787 27.86 25.41 -3.96
N THR A 788 27.00 26.35 -3.54
CA THR A 788 27.30 27.30 -2.45
C THR A 788 26.57 26.85 -1.20
N ALA A 789 27.29 26.59 -0.11
CA ALA A 789 26.75 26.11 1.15
C ALA A 789 26.87 27.17 2.25
N VAL A 790 25.78 27.42 2.97
CA VAL A 790 25.74 28.26 4.17
C VAL A 790 25.67 27.36 5.39
N ILE A 791 26.62 27.49 6.30
CA ILE A 791 26.78 26.60 7.46
C ILE A 791 26.79 27.43 8.75
N GLY A 792 25.85 27.13 9.64
CA GLY A 792 25.79 27.66 11.01
C GLY A 792 26.44 26.72 12.00
N ARG A 793 27.47 27.19 12.71
CA ARG A 793 28.28 26.47 13.69
C ARG A 793 28.20 27.19 15.04
N PRO A 794 27.43 26.67 16.00
CA PRO A 794 27.26 27.32 17.29
C PRO A 794 28.58 27.33 18.09
N GLY A 795 28.85 28.40 18.84
CA GLY A 795 30.01 28.51 19.72
C GLY A 795 31.35 28.87 19.04
N GLU A 796 31.34 29.23 17.76
CA GLU A 796 32.54 29.70 17.05
C GLU A 796 32.58 31.23 16.88
N ALA A 797 33.80 31.79 16.74
CA ALA A 797 34.01 33.24 16.53
C ALA A 797 33.33 33.78 15.25
N ARG A 798 33.13 32.93 14.24
CA ARG A 798 32.31 33.21 13.05
C ARG A 798 31.24 32.13 12.93
N PRO A 799 30.09 32.32 13.60
CA PRO A 799 29.14 31.24 13.81
C PRO A 799 28.31 30.93 12.56
N VAL A 800 28.33 31.77 11.52
CA VAL A 800 27.74 31.44 10.21
C VAL A 800 28.71 31.86 9.10
N ALA A 801 28.93 31.00 8.11
CA ALA A 801 29.75 31.30 6.94
C ALA A 801 29.23 30.59 5.69
N ALA A 802 29.47 31.20 4.52
CA ALA A 802 29.20 30.60 3.22
C ALA A 802 30.48 30.05 2.58
N TYR A 803 30.40 28.91 1.90
CA TYR A 803 31.52 28.22 1.27
C TYR A 803 31.18 27.79 -0.15
N ALA A 804 32.14 27.93 -1.06
CA ALA A 804 32.08 27.35 -2.40
C ALA A 804 32.51 25.89 -2.33
N LEU A 805 31.56 24.96 -2.49
CA LEU A 805 31.84 23.54 -2.53
C LEU A 805 32.45 23.19 -3.90
N LYS A 806 33.75 22.89 -3.89
CA LYS A 806 34.51 22.42 -5.06
C LYS A 806 34.77 20.91 -5.04
N GLY A 807 34.44 20.24 -3.92
CA GLY A 807 34.59 18.81 -3.69
C GLY A 807 33.72 18.34 -2.53
N TYR A 808 33.91 17.10 -2.08
CA TYR A 808 33.13 16.50 -0.97
C TYR A 808 33.50 17.07 0.42
N GLY A 809 34.59 17.84 0.54
CA GLY A 809 34.99 18.52 1.77
C GLY A 809 34.64 20.01 1.74
N VAL A 810 34.32 20.58 2.90
CA VAL A 810 34.24 22.03 3.08
C VAL A 810 35.64 22.51 3.43
N ASP A 811 36.27 23.25 2.52
CA ASP A 811 37.58 23.88 2.75
C ASP A 811 37.37 25.34 3.17
N PRO A 812 37.78 25.74 4.39
CA PRO A 812 37.65 27.10 4.87
C PRO A 812 38.28 28.17 3.96
N ALA A 813 39.30 27.83 3.16
CA ALA A 813 39.91 28.74 2.19
C ALA A 813 38.96 29.13 1.05
N ASN A 814 37.88 28.36 0.83
CA ASN A 814 36.84 28.65 -0.16
C ASN A 814 35.64 29.42 0.42
N ALA A 815 35.85 30.16 1.52
CA ALA A 815 34.83 31.03 2.09
C ALA A 815 34.38 32.10 1.09
N VAL A 816 33.07 32.28 0.97
CA VAL A 816 32.43 33.19 0.02
C VAL A 816 31.95 34.43 0.78
N ASN A 817 32.79 35.46 0.81
CA ASN A 817 32.45 36.74 1.44
C ASN A 817 31.42 37.49 0.61
N GLY A 818 30.44 38.13 1.26
CA GLY A 818 29.45 39.00 0.61
C GLY A 818 28.26 38.29 -0.05
N PHE A 819 28.16 36.96 0.01
CA PHE A 819 26.96 36.23 -0.46
C PHE A 819 25.80 36.26 0.56
N ILE A 820 26.13 36.30 1.86
CA ILE A 820 25.17 36.32 2.95
C ILE A 820 25.29 37.60 3.79
N SER A 821 24.17 38.03 4.37
CA SER A 821 24.07 39.10 5.38
C SER A 821 23.01 38.72 6.42
N ASN A 822 22.89 39.49 7.52
CA ASN A 822 21.93 39.24 8.61
C ASN A 822 21.93 37.77 9.07
N ALA A 823 23.14 37.21 9.26
CA ALA A 823 23.34 35.79 9.49
C ALA A 823 23.53 35.50 10.99
N GLY A 824 22.84 34.48 11.48
CA GLY A 824 22.88 34.05 12.88
C GLY A 824 22.62 32.56 13.02
N VAL A 825 23.04 31.99 14.15
CA VAL A 825 22.65 30.63 14.56
C VAL A 825 22.35 30.66 16.05
N THR A 826 21.17 30.20 16.44
CA THR A 826 20.70 30.21 17.83
C THR A 826 20.04 28.89 18.21
N ALA A 827 19.89 28.66 19.51
CA ALA A 827 19.07 27.58 20.04
C ALA A 827 17.59 28.00 20.10
N SER A 828 16.68 27.08 19.81
CA SER A 828 15.24 27.26 20.02
C SER A 828 14.92 27.35 21.53
N PRO A 829 13.80 27.97 21.97
CA PRO A 829 13.48 28.21 23.39
C PRO A 829 13.33 26.98 24.32
N GLY A 830 13.64 25.76 23.86
CA GLY A 830 13.67 24.51 24.64
C GLY A 830 15.02 23.77 24.65
N GLY A 831 16.10 24.37 24.13
CA GLY A 831 17.49 23.90 24.31
C GLY A 831 18.05 22.84 23.34
N GLY A 832 17.20 22.07 22.66
CA GLY A 832 17.64 20.99 21.75
C GLY A 832 17.80 21.37 20.26
N GLU A 833 16.90 22.21 19.76
CA GLU A 833 16.78 22.57 18.34
C GLU A 833 17.67 23.79 17.98
N ARG A 834 18.09 23.87 16.71
CA ARG A 834 18.94 24.95 16.18
C ARG A 834 18.26 25.65 15.01
N ILE A 835 18.37 26.97 14.99
CA ILE A 835 17.86 27.81 13.91
C ILE A 835 19.04 28.53 13.27
N LEU A 836 19.31 28.24 11.99
CA LEU A 836 20.24 28.99 11.14
C LEU A 836 19.44 30.00 10.32
N CYS A 837 19.78 31.28 10.38
CA CYS A 837 19.15 32.33 9.57
C CYS A 837 20.21 33.11 8.79
N PHE A 838 19.84 33.57 7.59
CA PHE A 838 20.67 34.44 6.75
C PHE A 838 19.84 35.08 5.63
N THR A 839 20.36 36.14 5.02
CA THR A 839 19.78 36.81 3.85
C THR A 839 20.69 36.64 2.64
N ALA A 840 20.13 36.25 1.50
CA ALA A 840 20.82 36.06 0.22
C ALA A 840 20.22 36.94 -0.89
N PRO A 841 21.00 37.36 -1.91
CA PRO A 841 20.49 38.16 -3.03
C PRO A 841 19.54 37.37 -3.93
N ALA A 842 18.52 38.00 -4.51
CA ALA A 842 17.53 37.36 -5.39
C ALA A 842 17.53 37.93 -6.82
N ALA A 843 17.10 37.13 -7.81
CA ALA A 843 16.92 37.54 -9.20
C ALA A 843 15.70 36.89 -9.88
N SER A 844 15.17 37.54 -10.93
CA SER A 844 14.10 37.03 -11.81
C SER A 844 14.48 37.27 -13.29
N GLY A 845 14.63 36.23 -14.12
CA GLY A 845 14.94 36.41 -15.55
C GLY A 845 15.29 35.13 -16.36
N PRO A 846 15.37 35.19 -17.71
CA PRO A 846 15.53 34.02 -18.59
C PRO A 846 16.93 33.38 -18.55
N ALA A 847 17.00 32.12 -19.01
CA ALA A 847 18.03 31.09 -18.79
C ALA A 847 19.51 31.40 -19.16
N ARG A 848 19.87 32.59 -19.64
CA ARG A 848 21.27 32.94 -19.98
C ARG A 848 22.18 33.11 -18.75
N ARG A 849 21.63 33.22 -17.54
CA ARG A 849 22.40 33.32 -16.28
C ARG A 849 22.77 31.97 -15.65
N ARG A 850 22.60 30.84 -16.36
CA ARG A 850 23.00 29.50 -15.89
C ARG A 850 24.50 29.40 -15.56
N ARG A 851 25.35 30.14 -16.28
CA ARG A 851 26.83 29.98 -16.26
C ARG A 851 27.56 30.47 -15.01
N LEU A 852 26.94 31.31 -14.17
CA LEU A 852 27.58 31.86 -12.95
C LEU A 852 27.25 31.07 -11.68
N GLN A 853 26.06 30.46 -11.61
CA GLN A 853 25.69 29.53 -10.53
C GLN A 853 26.45 28.18 -10.68
N GLN A 854 26.88 27.87 -11.91
CA GLN A 854 27.54 26.63 -12.34
C GLN A 854 29.01 26.44 -11.88
N ALA A 855 29.65 27.42 -11.22
CA ALA A 855 31.08 27.36 -10.87
C ALA A 855 31.39 27.44 -9.36
N GLY A 856 30.38 27.33 -8.47
CA GLY A 856 30.57 27.53 -7.03
C GLY A 856 30.75 29.00 -6.61
N GLY A 857 30.27 29.94 -7.43
CA GLY A 857 30.31 31.38 -7.13
C GLY A 857 29.06 31.91 -6.41
N ALA A 858 29.18 33.09 -5.80
CA ALA A 858 28.12 33.84 -5.11
C ALA A 858 27.02 34.38 -6.06
N ALA A 859 26.29 33.51 -6.75
CA ALA A 859 25.23 33.93 -7.67
C ALA A 859 23.89 34.17 -6.95
N PRO A 860 23.09 35.18 -7.35
CA PRO A 860 21.76 35.41 -6.79
C PRO A 860 20.81 34.21 -6.90
N ILE A 861 19.94 34.05 -5.92
CA ILE A 861 18.89 33.03 -5.86
C ILE A 861 17.80 33.37 -6.89
N ASP A 862 17.53 32.44 -7.80
CA ASP A 862 16.44 32.59 -8.78
C ASP A 862 15.12 32.24 -8.11
N VAL A 863 14.30 33.27 -7.85
CA VAL A 863 13.00 33.10 -7.15
C VAL A 863 11.87 32.69 -8.08
N ALA A 864 12.07 32.75 -9.40
CA ALA A 864 11.03 32.42 -10.40
C ALA A 864 10.98 30.92 -10.75
N ARG A 865 11.85 30.11 -10.14
CA ARG A 865 11.99 28.67 -10.41
C ARG A 865 12.10 27.88 -9.12
N LEU A 866 12.06 26.56 -9.24
CA LEU A 866 12.33 25.66 -8.13
C LEU A 866 13.79 25.80 -7.68
N LEU A 867 13.97 26.17 -6.41
CA LEU A 867 15.26 26.26 -5.75
C LEU A 867 15.73 24.88 -5.33
N ASN A 868 16.75 24.36 -5.99
CA ASN A 868 17.40 23.14 -5.53
C ASN A 868 18.17 23.44 -4.24
N VAL A 869 17.90 22.65 -3.19
CA VAL A 869 18.58 22.74 -1.91
C VAL A 869 19.10 21.37 -1.48
N ASN A 870 20.28 21.33 -0.87
CA ASN A 870 20.64 20.23 0.02
C ASN A 870 20.72 20.75 1.45
N TRP A 871 20.27 19.95 2.41
CA TRP A 871 20.36 20.24 3.83
C TRP A 871 21.21 19.19 4.53
N ALA A 872 21.87 19.60 5.61
CA ALA A 872 22.64 18.71 6.47
C ALA A 872 22.70 19.25 7.90
N GLN A 873 22.78 18.35 8.87
CA GLN A 873 22.96 18.72 10.29
C GLN A 873 23.98 17.80 10.97
N GLY A 874 24.58 18.28 12.05
CA GLY A 874 25.59 17.59 12.86
C GLY A 874 25.26 17.61 14.36
N SER A 875 25.91 16.75 15.13
CA SER A 875 25.78 16.71 16.60
C SER A 875 26.77 17.62 17.35
N GLY A 876 27.77 18.17 16.65
CA GLY A 876 28.76 19.11 17.18
C GLY A 876 28.94 20.34 16.29
N SER A 877 29.71 21.33 16.75
CA SER A 877 29.96 22.60 16.04
C SER A 877 31.03 22.50 14.94
N ALA A 878 31.90 21.49 14.98
CA ALA A 878 32.95 21.27 13.99
C ALA A 878 32.37 20.88 12.61
N LEU A 879 33.09 21.26 11.54
CA LEU A 879 32.81 20.78 10.18
C LEU A 879 33.12 19.28 10.09
N ALA A 880 32.10 18.47 10.37
CA ALA A 880 32.15 17.01 10.39
C ALA A 880 31.11 16.40 9.45
N VAL A 881 31.13 15.07 9.32
CA VAL A 881 30.19 14.35 8.46
C VAL A 881 28.77 14.43 9.03
N HIS A 882 27.79 14.57 8.13
CA HIS A 882 26.39 14.84 8.47
C HIS A 882 25.73 13.67 9.22
N VAL A 883 25.06 13.95 10.34
CA VAL A 883 24.25 12.96 11.07
C VAL A 883 22.90 12.72 10.38
N ALA A 884 22.36 13.75 9.74
CA ALA A 884 21.23 13.67 8.83
C ALA A 884 21.44 14.63 7.66
N LYS A 885 20.96 14.25 6.48
CA LYS A 885 21.07 15.01 5.25
C LYS A 885 19.92 14.67 4.31
N GLY A 886 19.63 15.58 3.39
CA GLY A 886 18.69 15.35 2.33
C GLY A 886 18.75 16.47 1.30
N SER A 887 17.84 16.40 0.33
CA SER A 887 17.74 17.40 -0.72
C SER A 887 16.31 17.60 -1.17
N ALA A 888 16.00 18.79 -1.65
CA ALA A 888 14.68 19.12 -2.17
C ALA A 888 14.80 20.14 -3.31
N ALA A 889 13.73 20.28 -4.09
CA ALA A 889 13.55 21.42 -4.97
C ALA A 889 12.39 22.25 -4.41
N VAL A 890 12.64 23.46 -3.91
CA VAL A 890 11.67 24.27 -3.17
C VAL A 890 11.16 25.43 -4.01
N SER A 891 9.84 25.60 -4.12
CA SER A 891 9.28 26.78 -4.76
C SER A 891 9.26 27.95 -3.76
N LEU A 892 10.05 29.00 -4.02
CA LEU A 892 10.04 30.20 -3.18
C LEU A 892 8.81 31.10 -3.37
N GLN A 893 8.05 30.88 -4.45
CA GLN A 893 6.82 31.63 -4.77
C GLN A 893 5.52 30.85 -4.49
N GLY A 894 5.61 29.57 -4.08
CA GLY A 894 4.46 28.67 -4.03
C GLY A 894 4.50 27.58 -2.95
N GLY A 895 5.22 27.80 -1.85
CA GLY A 895 4.92 27.13 -0.59
C GLY A 895 5.04 25.62 -0.57
N GLY A 896 6.25 25.12 -0.77
CA GLY A 896 6.60 23.74 -0.46
C GLY A 896 7.72 23.20 -1.33
N PRO A 897 8.38 22.10 -0.90
CA PRO A 897 9.21 21.31 -1.79
C PRO A 897 8.32 20.80 -2.94
N ALA A 898 8.59 21.24 -4.15
CA ALA A 898 8.19 20.46 -5.32
C ALA A 898 8.98 19.14 -5.25
N ALA A 899 8.32 18.04 -5.61
CA ALA A 899 9.00 16.76 -5.82
C ALA A 899 9.98 16.91 -6.99
N GLY A 900 11.16 17.49 -6.71
CA GLY A 900 12.28 17.51 -7.62
C GLY A 900 12.64 16.08 -7.90
N GLY A 901 12.61 15.71 -9.19
CA GLY A 901 12.98 14.38 -9.66
C GLY A 901 14.24 13.91 -8.95
N GLY A 902 14.10 12.81 -8.21
CA GLY A 902 15.17 12.19 -7.44
C GLY A 902 16.33 11.82 -8.35
N GLY A 903 17.30 12.73 -8.48
CA GLY A 903 18.61 12.43 -9.02
C GLY A 903 19.37 11.58 -8.01
N GLY A 904 19.38 10.26 -8.21
CA GLY A 904 20.35 9.35 -7.60
C GLY A 904 20.02 8.78 -6.22
N GLY A 905 18.79 8.94 -5.72
CA GLY A 905 18.30 8.15 -4.59
C GLY A 905 17.75 6.82 -5.12
N VAL A 906 18.45 5.71 -4.86
CA VAL A 906 17.97 4.36 -5.19
C VAL A 906 16.58 4.17 -4.57
N PRO A 907 15.55 3.73 -5.32
CA PRO A 907 14.20 3.50 -4.78
C PRO A 907 14.27 2.66 -3.49
N SER A 908 13.53 3.04 -2.45
CA SER A 908 13.53 2.36 -1.14
C SER A 908 13.39 0.83 -1.26
N ALA A 909 12.63 0.35 -2.25
CA ALA A 909 12.50 -1.07 -2.61
C ALA A 909 13.80 -1.69 -3.14
N ARG A 910 14.56 -1.00 -3.99
CA ARG A 910 15.85 -1.46 -4.53
C ARG A 910 16.96 -1.42 -3.48
N ALA A 911 16.93 -0.44 -2.57
CA ALA A 911 17.82 -0.39 -1.41
C ALA A 911 17.53 -1.53 -0.42
N ALA A 912 16.26 -1.84 -0.16
CA ALA A 912 15.85 -2.98 0.66
C ALA A 912 16.26 -4.32 0.00
N ALA A 913 15.99 -4.49 -1.29
CA ALA A 913 16.38 -5.68 -2.05
C ALA A 913 17.90 -5.90 -2.04
N ALA A 914 18.69 -4.83 -2.19
CA ALA A 914 20.16 -4.92 -2.14
C ALA A 914 20.68 -5.32 -0.74
N ARG A 915 20.06 -4.86 0.35
CA ARG A 915 20.42 -5.30 1.72
C ARG A 915 20.15 -6.78 1.91
N TYR A 916 19.01 -7.28 1.46
CA TYR A 916 18.67 -8.70 1.55
C TYR A 916 19.58 -9.57 0.67
N ALA A 917 19.85 -9.15 -0.56
CA ALA A 917 20.79 -9.85 -1.44
C ALA A 917 22.22 -9.87 -0.87
N HIS A 918 22.70 -8.76 -0.31
CA HIS A 918 23.99 -8.72 0.40
C HIS A 918 24.02 -9.73 1.56
N GLY A 919 23.00 -9.73 2.43
CA GLY A 919 22.89 -10.67 3.55
C GLY A 919 22.91 -12.13 3.10
N ALA A 920 22.12 -12.50 2.08
CA ALA A 920 22.04 -13.86 1.58
C ALA A 920 23.37 -14.36 1.00
N LEU A 921 24.07 -13.52 0.22
CA LEU A 921 25.37 -13.83 -0.35
C LEU A 921 26.44 -14.01 0.73
N MET A 922 26.44 -13.13 1.74
CA MET A 922 27.40 -13.18 2.85
C MET A 922 27.18 -14.40 3.76
N LEU A 923 25.93 -14.75 4.09
CA LEU A 923 25.64 -15.95 4.89
C LEU A 923 26.02 -17.23 4.14
N SER A 924 25.70 -17.32 2.84
CA SER A 924 26.07 -18.47 2.02
C SER A 924 27.58 -18.66 1.93
N SER A 925 28.33 -17.57 1.88
CA SER A 925 29.79 -17.60 1.87
C SER A 925 30.37 -17.99 3.23
N PHE A 926 30.07 -17.22 4.28
CA PHE A 926 30.78 -17.30 5.56
C PHE A 926 30.17 -18.27 6.58
N LEU A 927 28.87 -18.57 6.51
CA LEU A 927 28.22 -19.53 7.42
C LEU A 927 27.99 -20.92 6.82
N LEU A 928 28.26 -21.10 5.52
CA LEU A 928 28.06 -22.38 4.85
C LEU A 928 29.30 -22.84 4.09
N LEU A 929 29.67 -22.16 3.00
CA LEU A 929 30.67 -22.68 2.06
C LEU A 929 32.10 -22.64 2.60
N MET A 930 32.57 -21.53 3.19
CA MET A 930 33.94 -21.45 3.73
C MET A 930 34.19 -22.41 4.90
N PRO A 931 33.30 -22.53 5.92
CA PRO A 931 33.46 -23.51 6.98
C PRO A 931 33.37 -24.96 6.47
N ALA A 932 32.42 -25.27 5.57
CA ALA A 932 32.31 -26.60 4.98
C ALA A 932 33.58 -26.99 4.20
N ALA A 933 34.15 -26.05 3.45
CA ALA A 933 35.41 -26.26 2.74
C ALA A 933 36.61 -26.45 3.69
N ALA A 934 36.65 -25.73 4.82
CA ALA A 934 37.67 -25.91 5.85
C ALA A 934 37.55 -27.29 6.52
N LEU A 935 36.33 -27.74 6.82
CA LEU A 935 36.07 -29.09 7.33
C LEU A 935 36.47 -30.17 6.32
N ALA A 936 36.15 -30.01 5.04
CA ALA A 936 36.55 -30.95 3.99
C ALA A 936 38.09 -31.09 3.90
N ALA A 937 38.83 -29.99 4.04
CA ALA A 937 40.30 -30.04 4.06
C ALA A 937 40.87 -30.65 5.35
N ARG A 938 40.27 -30.34 6.51
CA ARG A 938 40.67 -30.91 7.81
C ARG A 938 40.42 -32.42 7.87
N HIS A 939 39.30 -32.87 7.33
CA HIS A 939 38.86 -34.26 7.34
C HIS A 939 39.11 -34.97 6.00
N LYS A 940 40.13 -34.53 5.24
CA LYS A 940 40.51 -35.12 3.94
C LYS A 940 40.79 -36.62 3.98
N TRP A 941 41.04 -37.20 5.15
CA TRP A 941 41.17 -38.65 5.37
C TRP A 941 39.91 -39.43 4.96
N LEU A 942 38.73 -38.81 4.98
CA LEU A 942 37.48 -39.39 4.48
C LEU A 942 37.50 -39.71 2.97
N SER A 943 38.43 -39.09 2.22
CA SER A 943 38.57 -39.34 0.79
C SER A 943 39.46 -40.53 0.45
N GLY A 944 40.09 -41.19 1.45
CA GLY A 944 40.90 -42.40 1.25
C GLY A 944 40.04 -43.67 1.21
N GLY A 945 40.36 -44.62 0.32
CA GLY A 945 39.73 -45.95 0.25
C GLY A 945 40.63 -47.03 0.87
N GLY A 946 40.02 -48.07 1.47
CA GLY A 946 40.67 -49.15 2.23
C GLY A 946 41.49 -50.17 1.41
N GLY A 947 42.31 -49.71 0.46
CA GLY A 947 43.31 -50.53 -0.22
C GLY A 947 44.70 -50.43 0.46
N PRO A 948 45.68 -51.28 0.07
CA PRO A 948 46.96 -51.47 0.78
C PRO A 948 47.85 -50.22 0.92
N ALA A 949 47.52 -49.13 0.22
CA ALA A 949 48.23 -47.86 0.33
C ALA A 949 47.48 -46.76 1.12
N GLY A 950 46.19 -46.91 1.46
CA GLY A 950 45.44 -46.00 2.37
C GLY A 950 45.55 -44.48 2.14
N ARG A 951 46.01 -44.02 0.97
CA ARG A 951 46.35 -42.60 0.73
C ARG A 951 45.10 -41.77 0.42
N VAL A 952 45.10 -40.56 0.94
CA VAL A 952 44.11 -39.50 0.65
C VAL A 952 43.98 -39.28 -0.87
N ARG A 953 42.79 -39.49 -1.45
CA ARG A 953 42.55 -39.28 -2.90
C ARG A 953 42.58 -37.80 -3.25
N ALA A 954 43.00 -37.44 -4.46
CA ALA A 954 43.10 -36.04 -4.90
C ALA A 954 41.78 -35.24 -4.87
N GLY A 955 40.62 -35.92 -4.82
CA GLY A 955 39.28 -35.30 -4.87
C GLY A 955 38.99 -34.30 -3.76
N TRP A 956 39.54 -34.46 -2.54
CA TRP A 956 39.33 -33.48 -1.45
C TRP A 956 39.86 -32.09 -1.83
N PHE A 957 40.94 -32.02 -2.60
CA PHE A 957 41.57 -30.76 -2.98
C PHE A 957 40.72 -30.02 -4.00
N ALA A 958 40.13 -30.75 -4.95
CA ALA A 958 39.16 -30.18 -5.89
C ALA A 958 37.91 -29.66 -5.17
N ALA A 959 37.38 -30.42 -4.20
CA ALA A 959 36.22 -30.02 -3.40
C ALA A 959 36.51 -28.77 -2.55
N HIS A 960 37.64 -28.76 -1.81
CA HIS A 960 38.06 -27.60 -1.03
C HIS A 960 38.23 -26.36 -1.93
N ARG A 961 38.97 -26.49 -3.04
CA ARG A 961 39.19 -25.38 -3.97
C ARG A 961 37.89 -24.87 -4.58
N GLY A 962 37.03 -25.76 -5.06
CA GLY A 962 35.76 -25.40 -5.70
C GLY A 962 34.84 -24.63 -4.76
N MET A 963 34.64 -25.14 -3.54
CA MET A 963 33.83 -24.45 -2.52
C MET A 963 34.44 -23.10 -2.12
N GLN A 964 35.76 -23.00 -1.96
CA GLN A 964 36.42 -21.74 -1.60
C GLN A 964 36.33 -20.68 -2.72
N VAL A 965 36.50 -21.07 -3.98
CA VAL A 965 36.37 -20.14 -5.12
C VAL A 965 34.93 -19.61 -5.20
N LEU A 966 33.93 -20.49 -5.11
CA LEU A 966 32.53 -20.07 -5.10
C LEU A 966 32.22 -19.14 -3.92
N ALA A 967 32.70 -19.47 -2.73
CA ALA A 967 32.52 -18.64 -1.54
C ALA A 967 33.12 -17.25 -1.71
N LEU A 968 34.33 -17.15 -2.28
CA LEU A 968 34.99 -15.86 -2.56
C LEU A 968 34.24 -15.03 -3.60
N LEU A 969 33.70 -15.67 -4.64
CA LEU A 969 32.88 -14.97 -5.65
C LEU A 969 31.59 -14.40 -5.04
N LEU A 970 30.89 -15.17 -4.20
CA LEU A 970 29.68 -14.70 -3.51
C LEU A 970 30.00 -13.58 -2.51
N ALA A 971 31.10 -13.70 -1.76
CA ALA A 971 31.55 -12.64 -0.85
C ALA A 971 31.90 -11.35 -1.61
N ALA A 972 32.64 -11.44 -2.72
CA ALA A 972 32.96 -10.29 -3.54
C ALA A 972 31.71 -9.65 -4.16
N ALA A 973 30.79 -10.45 -4.69
CA ALA A 973 29.52 -9.96 -5.26
C ALA A 973 28.67 -9.25 -4.20
N GLY A 974 28.49 -9.86 -3.01
CA GLY A 974 27.77 -9.23 -1.90
C GLY A 974 28.44 -7.94 -1.42
N PHE A 975 29.78 -7.92 -1.36
CA PHE A 975 30.56 -6.76 -0.92
C PHE A 975 30.44 -5.59 -1.91
N VAL A 976 30.62 -5.86 -3.21
CA VAL A 976 30.48 -4.83 -4.26
C VAL A 976 29.04 -4.31 -4.31
N LEU A 977 28.04 -5.21 -4.23
CA LEU A 977 26.63 -4.86 -4.29
C LEU A 977 26.24 -3.80 -3.26
N ILE A 978 26.64 -3.97 -2.00
CA ILE A 978 26.18 -3.08 -0.93
C ILE A 978 26.76 -1.67 -1.07
N PHE A 979 28.04 -1.54 -1.47
CA PHE A 979 28.66 -0.24 -1.72
C PHE A 979 28.19 0.38 -3.05
N ALA A 980 27.92 -0.43 -4.07
CA ALA A 980 27.42 0.06 -5.36
C ALA A 980 25.99 0.62 -5.26
N VAL A 981 25.15 0.05 -4.39
CA VAL A 981 23.75 0.45 -4.25
C VAL A 981 23.53 1.48 -3.13
N LEU A 982 24.21 1.35 -1.97
CA LEU A 982 24.01 2.23 -0.82
C LEU A 982 25.12 3.27 -0.63
N GLY A 983 26.20 3.19 -1.39
CA GLY A 983 27.37 4.04 -1.22
C GLY A 983 28.13 3.78 0.09
N TRP A 984 29.06 4.67 0.43
CA TRP A 984 29.79 4.61 1.70
C TRP A 984 28.98 5.28 2.81
N LEU A 985 28.35 4.47 3.66
CA LEU A 985 27.60 4.96 4.83
C LEU A 985 28.56 5.26 5.99
N PRO A 986 28.67 6.51 6.49
CA PRO A 986 29.50 6.84 7.65
C PRO A 986 28.88 6.35 8.97
N GLY A 987 29.74 6.11 9.95
CA GLY A 987 29.41 5.59 11.27
C GLY A 987 29.09 6.65 12.31
N GLY A 988 28.51 6.24 13.45
CA GLY A 988 28.20 7.10 14.58
C GLY A 988 27.74 6.34 15.84
N ALA A 989 27.82 7.00 16.99
CA ALA A 989 27.56 6.43 18.33
C ALA A 989 26.15 5.82 18.53
N ALA A 990 25.16 6.19 17.71
CA ALA A 990 23.81 5.59 17.75
C ALA A 990 23.68 4.30 16.91
N ARG A 991 24.77 3.83 16.28
CA ARG A 991 24.80 2.71 15.32
C ARG A 991 26.01 1.80 15.55
N GLU A 992 26.40 1.60 16.82
CA GLU A 992 27.60 0.84 17.20
C GLU A 992 27.66 -0.57 16.57
N VAL A 993 26.53 -1.28 16.53
CA VAL A 993 26.45 -2.62 15.91
C VAL A 993 26.69 -2.56 14.39
N PHE A 994 26.21 -1.51 13.72
CA PHE A 994 26.42 -1.31 12.28
C PHE A 994 27.86 -0.92 11.97
N ASP A 995 28.49 -0.11 12.81
CA ASP A 995 29.90 0.26 12.64
C ASP A 995 30.84 -0.92 12.87
N ALA A 996 30.57 -1.71 13.90
CA ALA A 996 31.28 -2.96 14.13
C ALA A 996 31.12 -3.92 12.93
N HIS A 997 29.90 -4.11 12.42
CA HIS A 997 29.66 -4.93 11.24
C HIS A 997 30.42 -4.43 10.01
N ARG A 998 30.37 -3.12 9.72
CA ARG A 998 31.04 -2.53 8.54
C ARG A 998 32.56 -2.67 8.64
N ALA A 999 33.15 -2.30 9.78
CA ALA A 999 34.60 -2.36 9.98
C ALA A 999 35.12 -3.80 9.92
N LEU A 1000 34.47 -4.71 10.65
CA LEU A 1000 34.83 -6.12 10.65
C LEU A 1000 34.54 -6.79 9.30
N GLY A 1001 33.51 -6.36 8.58
CA GLY A 1001 33.18 -6.86 7.24
C GLY A 1001 34.22 -6.51 6.19
N ILE A 1002 34.73 -5.27 6.18
CA ILE A 1002 35.83 -4.87 5.29
C ILE A 1002 37.09 -5.68 5.61
N ALA A 1003 37.45 -5.79 6.89
CA ALA A 1003 38.60 -6.58 7.32
C ALA A 1003 38.45 -8.06 6.94
N THR A 1004 37.28 -8.64 7.15
CA THR A 1004 36.99 -10.05 6.81
C THR A 1004 37.15 -10.32 5.33
N VAL A 1005 36.56 -9.49 4.45
CA VAL A 1005 36.65 -9.69 3.00
C VAL A 1005 38.09 -9.50 2.51
N ALA A 1006 38.81 -8.50 3.02
CA ALA A 1006 40.22 -8.30 2.69
C ALA A 1006 41.09 -9.51 3.08
N LEU A 1007 40.90 -10.04 4.29
CA LEU A 1007 41.62 -11.23 4.76
C LEU A 1007 41.21 -12.50 3.99
N ALA A 1008 39.94 -12.63 3.59
CA ALA A 1008 39.48 -13.74 2.75
C ALA A 1008 40.13 -13.70 1.35
N LEU A 1009 40.24 -12.53 0.74
CA LEU A 1009 40.97 -12.36 -0.53
C LEU A 1009 42.46 -12.68 -0.37
N CYS A 1010 43.10 -12.22 0.72
CA CYS A 1010 44.48 -12.58 1.03
C CYS A 1010 44.67 -14.09 1.21
N GLN A 1011 43.74 -14.75 1.92
CA GLN A 1011 43.72 -16.20 2.10
C GLN A 1011 43.57 -16.95 0.78
N GLY A 1012 42.72 -16.44 -0.13
CA GLY A 1012 42.57 -16.95 -1.50
C GLY A 1012 43.87 -16.81 -2.31
N ALA A 1013 44.51 -15.64 -2.25
CA ALA A 1013 45.79 -15.39 -2.91
C ALA A 1013 46.92 -16.29 -2.37
N LEU A 1014 46.99 -16.48 -1.04
CA LEU A 1014 47.90 -17.45 -0.42
C LEU A 1014 47.61 -18.88 -0.87
N GLY A 1015 46.33 -19.23 -1.06
CA GLY A 1015 45.91 -20.50 -1.63
C GLY A 1015 46.36 -20.69 -3.08
N ALA A 1016 46.35 -19.62 -3.88
CA ALA A 1016 46.84 -19.62 -5.27
C ALA A 1016 48.37 -19.70 -5.34
N ALA A 1017 49.08 -19.00 -4.46
CA ALA A 1017 50.55 -19.02 -4.34
C ALA A 1017 51.09 -20.26 -3.61
N ARG A 1018 50.35 -21.37 -3.65
CA ARG A 1018 50.68 -22.63 -2.98
C ARG A 1018 52.02 -23.20 -3.50
N PRO A 1019 53.07 -23.33 -2.68
CA PRO A 1019 54.35 -23.90 -3.12
C PRO A 1019 54.22 -25.35 -3.55
N HIS A 1020 55.06 -25.80 -4.49
CA HIS A 1020 55.12 -27.21 -4.90
C HIS A 1020 55.47 -28.13 -3.72
N LEU A 1021 55.11 -29.41 -3.84
CA LEU A 1021 55.42 -30.43 -2.83
C LEU A 1021 56.95 -30.58 -2.71
N GLY A 1022 57.50 -30.42 -1.49
CA GLY A 1022 58.94 -30.50 -1.21
C GLY A 1022 59.66 -29.17 -1.00
N ALA A 1023 59.05 -28.02 -1.34
CA ALA A 1023 59.66 -26.71 -1.12
C ALA A 1023 59.91 -26.41 0.37
N ALA A 1024 61.06 -25.81 0.73
CA ALA A 1024 61.41 -25.46 2.12
C ALA A 1024 60.38 -24.52 2.78
N LEU A 1025 59.70 -23.69 1.99
CA LEU A 1025 58.63 -22.78 2.46
C LEU A 1025 57.29 -23.48 2.73
N ARG A 1026 57.10 -24.72 2.28
CA ARG A 1026 55.83 -25.46 2.33
C ARG A 1026 55.24 -25.59 3.74
N PRO A 1027 55.99 -25.94 4.80
CA PRO A 1027 55.44 -26.05 6.15
C PRO A 1027 55.04 -24.69 6.73
N ARG A 1028 55.83 -23.64 6.45
CA ARG A 1028 55.53 -22.26 6.87
C ARG A 1028 54.28 -21.74 6.18
N TRP A 1029 54.16 -21.96 4.87
CA TRP A 1029 52.95 -21.65 4.10
C TRP A 1029 51.73 -22.39 4.65
N PHE A 1030 51.84 -23.70 4.93
CA PHE A 1030 50.73 -24.49 5.47
C PHE A 1030 50.25 -23.94 6.83
N GLY A 1031 51.20 -23.59 7.72
CA GLY A 1031 50.89 -22.97 8.99
C GLY A 1031 50.18 -21.61 8.83
N ALA A 1032 50.68 -20.75 7.95
CA ALA A 1032 50.09 -19.45 7.67
C ALA A 1032 48.69 -19.57 7.06
N HIS A 1033 48.55 -20.36 5.99
CA HIS A 1033 47.29 -20.58 5.28
C HIS A 1033 46.24 -21.25 6.18
N SER A 1034 46.61 -22.26 6.98
CA SER A 1034 45.64 -22.92 7.86
C SER A 1034 45.18 -22.02 9.00
N LYS A 1035 46.08 -21.26 9.65
CA LYS A 1035 45.73 -20.39 10.78
C LYS A 1035 44.90 -19.20 10.31
N LEU A 1036 45.32 -18.53 9.23
CA LEU A 1036 44.56 -17.43 8.65
C LEU A 1036 43.18 -17.89 8.18
N GLY A 1037 43.08 -19.07 7.55
CA GLY A 1037 41.81 -19.64 7.12
C GLY A 1037 40.80 -19.81 8.26
N TRP A 1038 41.21 -20.37 9.41
CA TRP A 1038 40.33 -20.49 10.57
C TRP A 1038 39.97 -19.15 11.20
N PHE A 1039 40.90 -18.19 11.20
CA PHE A 1039 40.64 -16.84 11.67
C PHE A 1039 39.59 -16.12 10.80
N VAL A 1040 39.69 -16.24 9.47
CA VAL A 1040 38.70 -15.69 8.52
C VAL A 1040 37.33 -16.33 8.72
N VAL A 1041 37.25 -17.64 8.94
CA VAL A 1041 35.97 -18.33 9.23
C VAL A 1041 35.35 -17.82 10.53
N LEU A 1042 36.14 -17.65 11.59
CA LEU A 1042 35.64 -17.13 12.87
C LEU A 1042 35.16 -15.67 12.73
N LEU A 1043 35.99 -14.82 12.14
CA LEU A 1043 35.70 -13.39 11.96
C LEU A 1043 34.49 -13.17 11.04
N GLY A 1044 34.37 -13.96 9.98
CA GLY A 1044 33.22 -13.94 9.08
C GLY A 1044 31.92 -14.39 9.75
N THR A 1045 31.99 -15.43 10.61
CA THR A 1045 30.84 -15.84 11.42
C THR A 1045 30.37 -14.71 12.33
N VAL A 1046 31.28 -14.08 13.09
CA VAL A 1046 30.95 -12.95 13.98
C VAL A 1046 30.35 -11.79 13.18
N THR A 1047 30.98 -11.43 12.06
CA THR A 1047 30.53 -10.35 11.19
C THR A 1047 29.12 -10.59 10.63
N ALA A 1048 28.80 -11.84 10.28
CA ALA A 1048 27.49 -12.22 9.77
C ALA A 1048 26.39 -12.06 10.83
N TYR A 1049 26.64 -12.48 12.08
CA TYR A 1049 25.68 -12.28 13.17
C TYR A 1049 25.53 -10.80 13.55
N LEU A 1050 26.62 -10.03 13.54
CA LEU A 1050 26.53 -8.57 13.67
C LEU A 1050 25.67 -7.97 12.54
N GLY A 1051 25.81 -8.47 11.31
CA GLY A 1051 24.99 -8.09 10.16
C GLY A 1051 23.50 -8.33 10.38
N ILE A 1052 23.13 -9.49 10.92
CA ILE A 1052 21.74 -9.78 11.34
C ILE A 1052 21.30 -8.80 12.45
N GLY A 1053 22.17 -8.53 13.41
CA GLY A 1053 21.95 -7.52 14.46
C GLY A 1053 21.71 -6.12 13.90
N THR A 1054 22.39 -5.72 12.82
CA THR A 1054 22.17 -4.41 12.18
C THR A 1054 20.75 -4.25 11.65
N LEU A 1055 20.09 -5.34 11.24
CA LEU A 1055 18.70 -5.28 10.77
C LEU A 1055 17.76 -4.78 11.88
N SER A 1056 18.05 -5.08 13.15
CA SER A 1056 17.28 -4.56 14.29
C SER A 1056 17.48 -3.05 14.48
N THR A 1057 18.71 -2.55 14.29
CA THR A 1057 19.04 -1.12 14.35
C THR A 1057 18.50 -0.32 13.16
N LEU A 1058 18.12 -1.02 12.08
CA LEU A 1058 17.53 -0.43 10.87
C LEU A 1058 15.99 -0.58 10.82
N GLY A 1059 15.36 -0.98 11.93
CA GLY A 1059 13.90 -1.05 12.07
C GLY A 1059 13.24 -2.29 11.45
N ALA A 1060 13.98 -3.38 11.22
CA ALA A 1060 13.41 -4.63 10.71
C ALA A 1060 12.47 -5.28 11.73
N THR A 1061 11.40 -5.92 11.24
CA THR A 1061 10.43 -6.64 12.08
C THR A 1061 11.07 -7.86 12.74
N ARG A 1062 10.51 -8.32 13.86
CA ARG A 1062 10.94 -9.56 14.53
C ARG A 1062 10.87 -10.78 13.62
N GLU A 1063 9.91 -10.79 12.69
CA GLU A 1063 9.71 -11.84 11.67
C GLU A 1063 10.85 -11.84 10.62
N ALA A 1064 11.29 -10.65 10.19
CA ALA A 1064 12.47 -10.55 9.34
C ALA A 1064 13.72 -11.04 10.09
N LEU A 1065 13.91 -10.60 11.34
CA LEU A 1065 15.05 -11.04 12.17
C LEU A 1065 15.06 -12.56 12.38
N SER A 1066 13.91 -13.20 12.63
CA SER A 1066 13.84 -14.66 12.79
C SER A 1066 14.10 -15.42 11.48
N ALA A 1067 13.64 -14.89 10.34
CA ALA A 1067 13.90 -15.47 9.02
C ALA A 1067 15.40 -15.48 8.66
N TRP A 1068 16.19 -14.55 9.19
CA TRP A 1068 17.65 -14.53 9.02
C TRP A 1068 18.38 -15.32 10.11
N LEU A 1069 17.95 -15.20 11.36
CA LEU A 1069 18.61 -15.82 12.51
C LEU A 1069 18.43 -17.35 12.52
N GLY A 1070 17.26 -17.86 12.14
CA GLY A 1070 16.97 -19.30 12.13
C GLY A 1070 17.91 -20.09 11.20
N PRO A 1071 17.98 -19.78 9.90
CA PRO A 1071 18.91 -20.44 8.97
C PRO A 1071 20.39 -20.27 9.34
N ALA A 1072 20.77 -19.11 9.87
CA ALA A 1072 22.13 -18.85 10.33
C ALA A 1072 22.54 -19.77 11.50
N LEU A 1073 21.68 -19.88 12.52
CA LEU A 1073 21.88 -20.76 13.66
C LEU A 1073 21.87 -22.23 13.24
N ALA A 1074 20.92 -22.64 12.39
CA ALA A 1074 20.84 -24.01 11.89
C ALA A 1074 22.12 -24.42 11.13
N SER A 1075 22.60 -23.56 10.23
CA SER A 1075 23.83 -23.82 9.47
C SER A 1075 25.06 -23.91 10.37
N THR A 1076 25.20 -22.97 11.31
CA THR A 1076 26.32 -22.93 12.26
C THR A 1076 26.30 -24.17 13.17
N ALA A 1077 25.14 -24.52 13.72
CA ALA A 1077 24.97 -25.70 14.57
C ALA A 1077 25.28 -26.99 13.81
N ALA A 1078 24.77 -27.15 12.59
CA ALA A 1078 25.02 -28.34 11.76
C ALA A 1078 26.52 -28.52 11.48
N LEU A 1079 27.23 -27.44 11.13
CA LEU A 1079 28.67 -27.50 10.85
C LEU A 1079 29.51 -27.75 12.10
N LEU A 1080 29.13 -27.19 13.25
CA LEU A 1080 29.81 -27.45 14.53
C LEU A 1080 29.60 -28.89 15.00
N LEU A 1081 28.37 -29.41 14.91
CA LEU A 1081 28.07 -30.80 15.25
C LEU A 1081 28.79 -31.78 14.33
N ALA A 1082 28.75 -31.54 13.01
CA ALA A 1082 29.47 -32.35 12.03
C ALA A 1082 30.99 -32.29 12.28
N GLY A 1083 31.56 -31.11 12.45
CA GLY A 1083 32.99 -30.94 12.75
C GLY A 1083 33.42 -31.61 14.06
N GLY A 1084 32.60 -31.50 15.11
CA GLY A 1084 32.83 -32.14 16.40
C GLY A 1084 32.80 -33.67 16.30
N ALA A 1085 31.78 -34.23 15.63
CA ALA A 1085 31.67 -35.67 15.41
C ALA A 1085 32.85 -36.20 14.56
N LEU A 1086 33.23 -35.49 13.50
CA LEU A 1086 34.36 -35.85 12.64
C LEU A 1086 35.69 -35.77 13.37
N GLU A 1087 35.88 -34.79 14.26
CA GLU A 1087 37.10 -34.68 15.05
C GLU A 1087 37.16 -35.73 16.17
N ALA A 1088 36.04 -36.03 16.83
CA ALA A 1088 35.95 -37.12 17.81
C ALA A 1088 36.30 -38.46 17.17
N ARG A 1089 35.74 -38.74 15.98
CA ARG A 1089 36.07 -39.93 15.19
C ARG A 1089 37.54 -39.96 14.79
N ARG A 1090 38.08 -38.85 14.27
CA ARG A 1090 39.50 -38.74 13.93
C ARG A 1090 40.38 -39.00 15.15
N ALA A 1091 40.07 -38.43 16.31
CA ALA A 1091 40.82 -38.64 17.54
C ALA A 1091 40.76 -40.09 18.03
N ALA A 1092 39.61 -40.76 17.89
CA ALA A 1092 39.48 -42.18 18.18
C ALA A 1092 40.36 -43.04 17.26
N LEU A 1093 40.37 -42.74 15.95
CA LEU A 1093 41.23 -43.43 14.98
C LEU A 1093 42.72 -43.20 15.27
N VAL A 1094 43.12 -42.01 15.68
CA VAL A 1094 44.51 -41.72 16.09
C VAL A 1094 44.88 -42.50 17.36
N ARG A 1095 44.02 -42.48 18.40
CA ARG A 1095 44.27 -43.21 19.65
C ARG A 1095 44.33 -44.73 19.42
N GLY A 1096 43.51 -45.25 18.53
CA GLY A 1096 43.50 -46.67 18.15
C GLY A 1096 44.62 -47.06 17.19
N GLY A 1097 45.54 -46.15 16.83
CA GLY A 1097 46.62 -46.42 15.86
C GLY A 1097 46.14 -46.65 14.42
N GLN A 1098 44.85 -46.45 14.12
CA GLN A 1098 44.25 -46.71 12.81
C GLN A 1098 44.43 -45.54 11.83
N TYR A 1099 44.88 -44.38 12.31
CA TYR A 1099 45.15 -43.22 11.47
C TYR A 1099 46.39 -42.46 11.93
N ASN A 1100 47.37 -42.34 11.04
CA ASN A 1100 48.56 -41.53 11.28
C ASN A 1100 48.31 -40.07 10.83
N PRO A 1101 48.29 -39.09 11.76
CA PRO A 1101 47.99 -37.70 11.41
C PRO A 1101 49.11 -37.00 10.64
N VAL A 1102 50.32 -37.57 10.60
CA VAL A 1102 51.50 -37.05 9.90
C VAL A 1102 51.54 -37.57 8.46
N THR A 1103 51.39 -38.88 8.26
CA THR A 1103 51.42 -39.50 6.92
C THR A 1103 50.06 -39.49 6.23
N HIS A 1104 48.98 -39.21 6.98
CA HIS A 1104 47.58 -39.29 6.53
C HIS A 1104 47.16 -40.67 6.03
N GLU A 1105 47.85 -41.73 6.46
CA GLU A 1105 47.53 -43.12 6.14
C GLU A 1105 46.51 -43.68 7.14
N LEU A 1106 45.49 -44.35 6.59
CA LEU A 1106 44.58 -45.20 7.36
C LEU A 1106 45.18 -46.61 7.39
N LEU A 1107 45.59 -47.06 8.57
CA LEU A 1107 46.09 -48.41 8.77
C LEU A 1107 44.90 -49.38 8.82
N ALA A 1108 44.93 -50.43 7.99
CA ALA A 1108 43.94 -51.49 8.08
C ALA A 1108 43.99 -52.08 9.49
N GLY A 1109 42.84 -52.12 10.17
CA GLY A 1109 42.76 -52.71 11.49
C GLY A 1109 43.13 -54.19 11.42
N THR A 1110 44.37 -54.55 11.75
CA THR A 1110 44.68 -55.90 12.16
C THR A 1110 44.13 -56.08 13.56
N GLY A 1111 43.06 -56.88 13.72
CA GLY A 1111 42.59 -57.36 15.01
C GLY A 1111 43.58 -58.31 15.71
N ALA A 1112 44.88 -58.00 15.75
CA ALA A 1112 45.91 -58.92 16.21
C ALA A 1112 47.09 -58.28 16.98
N GLN A 1113 46.93 -57.10 17.59
CA GLN A 1113 47.97 -56.55 18.51
C GLN A 1113 47.46 -56.11 19.89
N ALA A 1114 46.24 -56.51 20.27
CA ALA A 1114 45.77 -56.41 21.65
C ALA A 1114 46.18 -57.62 22.54
N ALA A 1115 47.10 -58.48 22.07
CA ALA A 1115 47.53 -59.69 22.79
C ALA A 1115 49.03 -59.73 23.16
N ALA A 1116 49.77 -58.61 23.07
CA ALA A 1116 51.22 -58.59 23.37
C ALA A 1116 51.68 -57.49 24.36
N LYS A 1117 50.76 -56.91 25.14
CA LYS A 1117 51.08 -56.15 26.36
C LYS A 1117 50.00 -56.39 27.42
N ALA A 1118 49.99 -57.61 27.93
CA ALA A 1118 49.74 -57.88 29.35
C ALA A 1118 51.10 -57.96 30.04
#